data_AF-A0A929M1Q4-F1
#
_entry.id   AF-A0A929M1Q4-F1
#
_cell.length_a   1.000
_cell.length_b   1.000
_cell.length_c   1.000
_cell.angle_alpha   90.00
_cell.angle_beta   90.00
_cell.angle_gamma   90.00
#
_symmetry.space_group_name_H-M   'P 1'
#
loop_
_entity.id
_entity.type
_entity.pdbx_description
1 polymer ?
#
loop_
_entity_poly.entity_id
_entity_poly.type
_entity_poly.pdbx_seq_one_letter_code
_entity_poly.pdbx_strand_id
1 'polypeptide(L)'
;MPSFSSKPLDDLVSIRDQVDLVPTDPGCYLWKDGAGKVIYVGKAKNLRARMRQYVTLQDDRAKIPLMMQVVRSFDYIVVENEHEALVLERNLIAQYRPYFNVDFKDDKSYPYIAITESDTFPAIKYTREKHKKGTRYFGPYTDSYAARQTIETLRKVVPICSATCVEWKRAKRLLEKDPEAATVANLLLAKKGRPCFDYHVGKGPGVCVGAIDTVQYGKHVRQVESFLRGNRSEIVCELKEQMQNAAAELDFEKAGRLKSRLSSLSDLDDRQQVTFPTSVNLDLIGMYREETISAACVFVVREGRTIRSVEFILDKGLDISEEELTSGFLKRYYDETADIPAEVDVPIDLLDTDVLSEWLSNKRGHNCTLHRPQRGEKFRLLQMASKNARHALMRHMIRTGYSDDRTNQALLQLESALALEAPPMRIECFDISTLHGSFTVASMVVFTNGKPDKSQYRRFKIRTELDEANDFVSMTEVLGRRYSPERMADERFGLKPDLLVVDGGKPQLTAAINQLHELGLDIPVCGLAKSDEEVFVPWDETPIVLPSGSASLYLIKQVRDESHRFAITFHRELRDKAMTVSILDEIPGVGPKRKKDIMRYFGSFKRLKAASVNDIAQIKGVSVNLAETIYKELKAWEDTSMAVHKELQQERESHVKGSK
;
A
#
# COMPACT_ATOMS: atom_id res chain seq x y z
N MET A 1 4.45 -61.17 -4.40
CA MET A 1 4.11 -59.77 -4.75
C MET A 1 2.67 -59.73 -5.21
N PRO A 2 1.75 -59.08 -4.48
CA PRO A 2 0.41 -58.87 -4.99
C PRO A 2 0.11 -57.38 -5.24
N SER A 3 -0.60 -57.19 -6.35
CA SER A 3 -1.17 -55.98 -6.94
C SER A 3 -1.76 -54.96 -5.94
N PHE A 4 -1.29 -53.72 -6.01
CA PHE A 4 -2.07 -52.58 -5.54
C PHE A 4 -3.19 -52.29 -6.54
N SER A 5 -4.38 -52.79 -6.21
CA SER A 5 -5.64 -52.36 -6.77
C SER A 5 -5.82 -50.86 -6.51
N SER A 6 -5.98 -50.09 -7.58
CA SER A 6 -6.44 -48.70 -7.55
C SER A 6 -7.84 -48.66 -6.96
N LYS A 7 -7.95 -48.35 -5.67
CA LYS A 7 -9.22 -47.87 -5.11
C LYS A 7 -9.46 -46.45 -5.61
N PRO A 8 -10.65 -46.14 -6.14
CA PRO A 8 -11.01 -44.79 -6.55
C PRO A 8 -11.10 -43.87 -5.32
N LEU A 9 -10.81 -42.60 -5.58
CA LEU A 9 -10.59 -41.50 -4.65
C LEU A 9 -11.92 -40.94 -4.09
N ASP A 10 -12.80 -41.80 -3.57
CA ASP A 10 -14.23 -41.46 -3.35
C ASP A 10 -14.68 -41.28 -1.89
N ASP A 11 -13.78 -40.94 -0.95
CA ASP A 11 -14.14 -40.70 0.47
C ASP A 11 -13.44 -39.48 1.10
N LEU A 12 -13.23 -38.42 0.32
CA LEU A 12 -12.90 -37.10 0.87
C LEU A 12 -14.04 -36.14 0.53
N VAL A 13 -14.94 -35.91 1.49
CA VAL A 13 -15.94 -34.83 1.43
C VAL A 13 -15.24 -33.57 0.90
N SER A 14 -15.71 -33.03 -0.22
CA SER A 14 -15.09 -31.86 -0.85
C SER A 14 -15.02 -30.73 0.17
N ILE A 15 -13.97 -29.89 0.12
CA ILE A 15 -13.86 -28.70 1.00
C ILE A 15 -15.14 -27.86 0.95
N ARG A 16 -15.79 -27.83 -0.22
CA ARG A 16 -17.09 -27.18 -0.40
C ARG A 16 -18.19 -27.78 0.47
N ASP A 17 -18.30 -29.11 0.51
CA ASP A 17 -19.29 -29.83 1.30
C ASP A 17 -18.99 -29.71 2.80
N GLN A 18 -17.70 -29.68 3.18
CA GLN A 18 -17.30 -29.43 4.57
C GLN A 18 -17.65 -28.02 5.03
N VAL A 19 -17.52 -27.01 4.15
CA VAL A 19 -17.91 -25.62 4.45
C VAL A 19 -19.41 -25.50 4.73
N ASP A 20 -20.24 -26.31 4.09
CA ASP A 20 -21.69 -26.29 4.32
C ASP A 20 -22.10 -26.77 5.73
N LEU A 21 -21.22 -27.53 6.40
CA LEU A 21 -21.40 -27.99 7.78
C LEU A 21 -20.92 -26.96 8.82
N VAL A 22 -20.22 -25.90 8.41
CA VAL A 22 -19.71 -24.86 9.31
C VAL A 22 -20.88 -24.11 9.98
N PRO A 23 -20.81 -23.75 11.26
CA PRO A 23 -21.86 -22.96 11.92
C PRO A 23 -22.08 -21.58 11.27
N THR A 24 -23.25 -21.00 11.49
CA THR A 24 -23.57 -19.62 11.04
C THR A 24 -23.20 -18.56 12.06
N ASP A 25 -22.71 -18.97 13.22
CA ASP A 25 -22.27 -18.11 14.31
C ASP A 25 -21.04 -17.28 13.92
N PRO A 26 -20.79 -16.14 14.60
CA PRO A 26 -19.59 -15.35 14.41
C PRO A 26 -18.35 -16.12 14.87
N GLY A 27 -17.22 -15.86 14.23
CA GLY A 27 -16.01 -16.65 14.47
C GLY A 27 -14.81 -16.29 13.61
N CYS A 28 -13.74 -17.04 13.82
CA CYS A 28 -12.55 -17.02 12.99
C CYS A 28 -12.42 -18.31 12.19
N TYR A 29 -11.90 -18.22 10.97
CA TYR A 29 -11.55 -19.36 10.14
C TYR A 29 -10.08 -19.27 9.74
N LEU A 30 -9.45 -20.45 9.57
CA LEU A 30 -8.06 -20.62 9.24
C LEU A 30 -7.96 -21.48 7.99
N TRP A 31 -7.46 -20.93 6.89
CA TRP A 31 -7.15 -21.69 5.69
C TRP A 31 -5.76 -22.30 5.78
N LYS A 32 -5.60 -23.56 5.39
CA LYS A 32 -4.34 -24.31 5.47
C LYS A 32 -3.94 -24.92 4.13
N ASP A 33 -2.63 -24.99 3.88
CA ASP A 33 -2.05 -25.66 2.72
C ASP A 33 -2.01 -27.20 2.89
N GLY A 34 -1.47 -27.90 1.89
CA GLY A 34 -1.29 -29.36 1.91
C GLY A 34 -0.35 -29.89 2.99
N ALA A 35 0.50 -29.04 3.58
CA ALA A 35 1.36 -29.40 4.70
C ALA A 35 0.71 -29.09 6.06
N GLY A 36 -0.54 -28.58 6.08
CA GLY A 36 -1.26 -28.19 7.28
C GLY A 36 -0.82 -26.83 7.86
N LYS A 37 0.00 -26.05 7.14
CA LYS A 37 0.43 -24.72 7.56
C LYS A 37 -0.70 -23.72 7.35
N VAL A 38 -0.97 -22.88 8.35
CA VAL A 38 -1.97 -21.81 8.25
C VAL A 38 -1.46 -20.73 7.29
N ILE A 39 -2.17 -20.52 6.19
CA ILE A 39 -1.80 -19.56 5.13
C ILE A 39 -2.65 -18.29 5.17
N TYR A 40 -3.85 -18.36 5.76
CA TYR A 40 -4.71 -17.20 5.99
C TYR A 40 -5.59 -17.38 7.23
N VAL A 41 -5.79 -16.30 7.95
CA VAL A 41 -6.76 -16.20 9.05
C VAL A 41 -7.73 -15.07 8.71
N GLY A 42 -9.02 -15.32 8.86
CA GLY A 42 -10.05 -14.29 8.72
C GLY A 42 -11.14 -14.41 9.77
N LYS A 43 -11.84 -13.30 10.03
CA LYS A 43 -13.07 -13.28 10.83
C LYS A 43 -14.34 -13.22 9.97
N ALA A 44 -15.46 -13.66 10.53
CA ALA A 44 -16.77 -13.55 9.92
C ALA A 44 -17.86 -13.30 10.97
N LYS A 45 -18.89 -12.51 10.59
CA LYS A 45 -20.16 -12.43 11.33
C LYS A 45 -20.96 -13.72 11.19
N ASN A 46 -20.86 -14.35 10.02
CA ASN A 46 -21.46 -15.63 9.70
C ASN A 46 -20.39 -16.49 9.02
N LEU A 47 -19.83 -17.45 9.78
CA LEU A 47 -18.72 -18.29 9.32
C LEU A 47 -19.08 -19.04 8.03
N ARG A 48 -20.22 -19.76 8.00
CA ARG A 48 -20.66 -20.50 6.82
C ARG A 48 -20.78 -19.62 5.58
N ALA A 49 -21.54 -18.53 5.67
CA ALA A 49 -21.77 -17.64 4.52
C ALA A 49 -20.46 -17.07 4.00
N ARG A 50 -19.56 -16.66 4.91
CA ARG A 50 -18.27 -16.10 4.54
C ARG A 50 -17.34 -17.13 3.92
N MET A 51 -17.20 -18.31 4.53
CA MET A 51 -16.37 -19.39 3.99
C MET A 51 -16.91 -19.92 2.67
N ARG A 52 -18.23 -19.92 2.48
CA ARG A 52 -18.88 -20.30 1.23
C ARG A 52 -18.45 -19.41 0.07
N GLN A 53 -18.32 -18.09 0.29
CA GLN A 53 -17.84 -17.14 -0.73
C GLN A 53 -16.44 -17.48 -1.26
N TYR A 54 -15.56 -18.02 -0.40
CA TYR A 54 -14.23 -18.47 -0.84
C TYR A 54 -14.32 -19.69 -1.75
N VAL A 55 -15.09 -20.71 -1.36
CA VAL A 55 -15.21 -21.95 -2.14
C VAL A 55 -16.09 -21.83 -3.38
N THR A 56 -16.96 -20.81 -3.46
CA THR A 56 -17.73 -20.48 -4.67
C THR A 56 -17.04 -19.46 -5.57
N LEU A 57 -15.86 -18.95 -5.19
CA LEU A 57 -15.10 -17.92 -5.92
C LEU A 57 -15.91 -16.65 -6.20
N GLN A 58 -16.89 -16.34 -5.34
CA GLN A 58 -17.74 -15.14 -5.46
C GLN A 58 -17.14 -13.94 -4.72
N ASP A 59 -15.86 -13.99 -4.38
CA ASP A 59 -15.16 -12.91 -3.70
C ASP A 59 -14.31 -12.13 -4.70
N ASP A 60 -14.62 -10.84 -4.85
CA ASP A 60 -13.99 -9.95 -5.83
C ASP A 60 -12.51 -9.64 -5.53
N ARG A 61 -12.00 -10.06 -4.37
CA ARG A 61 -10.59 -9.88 -4.01
C ARG A 61 -9.72 -10.84 -4.82
N ALA A 62 -8.90 -10.28 -5.72
CA ALA A 62 -8.02 -10.99 -6.64
C ALA A 62 -7.13 -12.09 -6.01
N LYS A 63 -6.80 -12.00 -4.72
CA LYS A 63 -5.99 -13.01 -4.01
C LYS A 63 -6.73 -14.32 -3.71
N ILE A 64 -8.06 -14.29 -3.65
CA ILE A 64 -8.86 -15.39 -3.09
C ILE A 64 -8.91 -16.61 -4.01
N PRO A 65 -9.19 -16.46 -5.31
CA PRO A 65 -9.15 -17.59 -6.22
C PRO A 65 -7.81 -18.33 -6.19
N LEU A 66 -6.70 -17.60 -6.16
CA LEU A 66 -5.36 -18.17 -6.07
C LEU A 66 -5.04 -18.79 -4.71
N MET A 67 -5.41 -18.15 -3.60
CA MET A 67 -5.26 -18.74 -2.27
C MET A 67 -5.99 -20.09 -2.21
N MET A 68 -7.22 -20.15 -2.73
CA MET A 68 -8.04 -21.36 -2.73
C MET A 68 -7.46 -22.50 -3.57
N GLN A 69 -6.59 -22.23 -4.57
CA GLN A 69 -5.85 -23.27 -5.29
C GLN A 69 -4.84 -24.01 -4.40
N VAL A 70 -4.28 -23.33 -3.39
CA VAL A 70 -3.29 -23.90 -2.46
C VAL A 70 -3.96 -24.55 -1.24
N VAL A 71 -5.17 -24.10 -0.89
CA VAL A 71 -5.93 -24.62 0.26
C VAL A 71 -6.19 -26.12 0.11
N ARG A 72 -5.95 -26.86 1.18
CA ARG A 72 -6.26 -28.30 1.29
C ARG A 72 -7.11 -28.64 2.51
N SER A 73 -7.15 -27.77 3.53
CA SER A 73 -7.98 -27.94 4.72
C SER A 73 -8.27 -26.60 5.39
N PHE A 74 -9.20 -26.59 6.35
CA PHE A 74 -9.50 -25.43 7.17
C PHE A 74 -9.84 -25.80 8.61
N ASP A 75 -9.67 -24.85 9.52
CA ASP A 75 -10.23 -24.88 10.87
C ASP A 75 -11.14 -23.67 11.08
N TYR A 76 -12.02 -23.73 12.09
CA TYR A 76 -12.75 -22.56 12.56
C TYR A 76 -12.90 -22.57 14.08
N ILE A 77 -13.13 -21.39 14.65
CA ILE A 77 -13.41 -21.18 16.07
C ILE A 77 -14.61 -20.25 16.16
N VAL A 78 -15.67 -20.71 16.82
CA VAL A 78 -16.89 -19.92 17.09
C VAL A 78 -16.67 -19.06 18.33
N VAL A 79 -17.22 -17.85 18.32
CA VAL A 79 -17.23 -16.92 19.44
C VAL A 79 -18.64 -16.36 19.65
N GLU A 80 -18.87 -15.64 20.75
CA GLU A 80 -20.21 -15.14 21.08
C GLU A 80 -20.59 -13.91 20.25
N ASN A 81 -19.61 -13.08 19.87
CA ASN A 81 -19.85 -11.81 19.19
C ASN A 81 -18.72 -11.42 18.22
N GLU A 82 -18.99 -10.44 17.36
CA GLU A 82 -18.04 -9.97 16.34
C GLU A 82 -16.76 -9.34 16.91
N HIS A 83 -16.87 -8.70 18.08
CA HIS A 83 -15.73 -8.11 18.78
C HIS A 83 -14.76 -9.20 19.25
N GLU A 84 -15.26 -10.30 19.80
CA GLU A 84 -14.44 -11.46 20.14
C GLU A 84 -13.79 -12.08 18.89
N ALA A 85 -14.52 -12.13 17.77
CA ALA A 85 -13.98 -12.66 16.52
C ALA A 85 -12.82 -11.78 16.01
N LEU A 86 -12.94 -10.45 16.16
CA LEU A 86 -11.86 -9.52 15.86
C LEU A 86 -10.62 -9.76 16.75
N VAL A 87 -10.82 -9.89 18.06
CA VAL A 87 -9.73 -10.12 19.02
C VAL A 87 -9.05 -11.46 18.78
N LEU A 88 -9.83 -12.50 18.50
CA LEU A 88 -9.35 -13.84 18.20
C LEU A 88 -8.58 -13.89 16.88
N GLU A 89 -9.11 -13.30 15.81
CA GLU A 89 -8.44 -13.20 14.51
C GLU A 89 -7.05 -12.58 14.67
N ARG A 90 -6.97 -11.45 15.39
CA ARG A 90 -5.71 -10.79 15.70
C ARG A 90 -4.74 -11.74 16.41
N ASN A 91 -5.18 -12.45 17.45
CA ASN A 91 -4.33 -13.37 18.20
C ASN A 91 -3.81 -14.51 17.32
N LEU A 92 -4.67 -15.05 16.45
CA LEU A 92 -4.31 -16.11 15.50
C LEU A 92 -3.34 -15.61 14.42
N ILE A 93 -3.52 -14.40 13.89
CA ILE A 93 -2.56 -13.79 12.96
C ILE A 93 -1.21 -13.59 13.64
N ALA A 94 -1.19 -13.10 14.88
CA ALA A 94 0.04 -12.92 15.65
C ALA A 94 0.76 -14.25 15.94
N GLN A 95 0.00 -15.33 16.18
CA GLN A 95 0.52 -16.67 16.45
C GLN A 95 1.07 -17.34 15.19
N TYR A 96 0.32 -17.33 14.08
CA TYR A 96 0.64 -18.10 12.89
C TYR A 96 1.43 -17.34 11.82
N ARG A 97 1.39 -15.99 11.85
CA ARG A 97 1.92 -15.10 10.80
C ARG A 97 1.63 -15.61 9.38
N PRO A 98 0.34 -15.75 9.02
CA PRO A 98 -0.05 -16.40 7.77
C PRO A 98 0.35 -15.55 6.56
N TYR A 99 0.80 -16.22 5.49
CA TYR A 99 1.36 -15.56 4.31
C TYR A 99 0.42 -14.55 3.63
N PHE A 100 -0.90 -14.80 3.62
CA PHE A 100 -1.88 -13.96 2.95
C PHE A 100 -2.47 -12.83 3.82
N ASN A 101 -2.08 -12.75 5.10
CA ASN A 101 -2.43 -11.63 5.97
C ASN A 101 -1.39 -10.50 5.85
N VAL A 102 -1.78 -9.27 6.23
CA VAL A 102 -0.90 -8.08 6.16
C VAL A 102 0.11 -8.10 7.31
N ASP A 103 1.39 -7.92 7.00
CA ASP A 103 2.46 -7.81 7.98
C ASP A 103 3.29 -6.52 7.76
N PHE A 104 4.09 -6.15 8.76
CA PHE A 104 5.13 -5.14 8.60
C PHE A 104 6.29 -5.75 7.81
N LYS A 105 6.74 -5.08 6.76
CA LYS A 105 7.90 -5.53 5.96
C LYS A 105 9.22 -5.31 6.68
N ASP A 106 9.29 -4.20 7.40
CA ASP A 106 10.46 -3.82 8.18
C ASP A 106 10.23 -4.36 9.60
N ASP A 107 11.08 -5.28 10.08
CA ASP A 107 11.17 -5.69 11.50
C ASP A 107 11.80 -4.57 12.35
N LYS A 108 11.49 -3.31 12.01
CA LYS A 108 11.89 -2.15 12.80
C LYS A 108 11.31 -2.33 14.19
N SER A 109 12.19 -2.64 15.13
CA SER A 109 11.90 -2.51 16.55
C SER A 109 11.66 -1.04 16.86
N TYR A 110 10.39 -0.64 16.78
CA TYR A 110 10.00 0.74 16.99
C TYR A 110 10.31 1.16 18.43
N PRO A 111 10.80 2.39 18.62
CA PRO A 111 11.10 2.89 19.94
C PRO A 111 9.82 3.27 20.68
N TYR A 112 9.68 2.77 21.90
CA TYR A 112 8.60 3.08 22.83
C TYR A 112 9.14 3.73 24.10
N ILE A 113 8.31 4.56 24.72
CA ILE A 113 8.48 4.99 26.11
C ILE A 113 7.64 4.07 26.97
N ALA A 114 8.25 3.46 27.97
CA ALA A 114 7.62 2.50 28.86
C ALA A 114 7.63 3.00 30.30
N ILE A 115 6.53 2.77 31.02
CA ILE A 115 6.38 3.02 32.46
C ILE A 115 6.14 1.69 33.17
N THR A 116 7.00 1.34 34.12
CA THR A 116 6.95 0.06 34.83
C THR A 116 5.94 0.05 35.98
N GLU A 117 4.64 0.08 35.65
CA GLU A 117 3.53 0.15 36.63
C GLU A 117 3.52 -0.98 37.67
N SER A 118 4.09 -2.14 37.36
CA SER A 118 4.22 -3.26 38.31
C SER A 118 5.19 -2.99 39.47
N ASP A 119 6.08 -2.00 39.33
CA ASP A 119 7.05 -1.67 40.37
C ASP A 119 6.43 -0.74 41.42
N THR A 120 6.79 -0.89 42.70
CA THR A 120 6.32 -0.02 43.80
C THR A 120 6.54 1.48 43.51
N PHE A 121 7.64 1.79 42.81
CA PHE A 121 7.91 3.10 42.26
C PHE A 121 8.11 2.95 40.74
N PRO A 122 7.05 3.13 39.93
CA PRO A 122 7.11 3.00 38.47
C PRO A 122 8.20 3.88 37.87
N ALA A 123 8.98 3.35 36.93
CA ALA A 123 10.06 4.10 36.30
C ALA A 123 9.84 4.25 34.80
N ILE A 124 10.24 5.40 34.28
CA ILE A 124 10.23 5.69 32.85
C ILE A 124 11.49 5.10 32.18
N LYS A 125 11.31 4.51 31.01
CA LYS A 125 12.42 4.05 30.18
C LYS A 125 12.07 4.11 28.70
N TYR A 126 13.10 4.27 27.89
CA TYR A 126 13.02 3.97 26.48
C TYR A 126 13.23 2.46 26.27
N THR A 127 12.49 1.84 25.34
CA THR A 127 12.66 0.44 24.99
C THR A 127 12.27 0.15 23.54
N ARG A 128 12.83 -0.94 23.01
CA ARG A 128 12.49 -1.57 21.73
C ARG A 128 12.11 -3.05 21.92
N GLU A 129 12.08 -3.49 23.18
CA GLU A 129 11.80 -4.88 23.54
C GLU A 129 10.30 -5.16 23.38
N LYS A 130 9.96 -6.44 23.20
CA LYS A 130 8.57 -6.92 23.23
C LYS A 130 7.86 -6.43 24.50
N HIS A 131 6.58 -6.10 24.34
CA HIS A 131 5.77 -5.59 25.43
C HIS A 131 5.57 -6.66 26.52
N LYS A 132 5.79 -6.26 27.77
CA LYS A 132 5.69 -7.11 28.96
C LYS A 132 4.46 -6.71 29.76
N LYS A 133 3.75 -7.69 30.33
CA LYS A 133 2.65 -7.44 31.27
C LYS A 133 3.16 -6.63 32.47
N GLY A 134 2.34 -5.73 33.00
CA GLY A 134 2.71 -4.83 34.10
C GLY A 134 3.60 -3.64 33.70
N THR A 135 3.80 -3.42 32.40
CA THR A 135 4.46 -2.22 31.88
C THR A 135 3.55 -1.57 30.85
N ARG A 136 3.39 -0.26 30.93
CA ARG A 136 2.60 0.52 29.99
C ARG A 136 3.50 1.14 28.93
N TYR A 137 3.08 1.06 27.67
CA TYR A 137 3.87 1.49 26.51
C TYR A 137 3.19 2.64 25.78
N PHE A 138 3.95 3.70 25.55
CA PHE A 138 3.58 4.90 24.80
C PHE A 138 4.47 5.00 23.57
N GLY A 139 3.88 5.17 22.40
CA GLY A 139 4.59 5.11 21.14
C GLY A 139 3.73 4.44 20.07
N PRO A 140 4.33 3.98 18.96
CA PRO A 140 5.76 4.10 18.63
C PRO A 140 6.24 5.54 18.35
N TYR A 141 7.54 5.79 18.47
CA TYR A 141 8.22 7.05 18.10
C TYR A 141 8.97 6.90 16.77
N THR A 142 9.26 8.02 16.08
CA THR A 142 10.01 8.02 14.80
C THR A 142 11.34 7.31 14.91
N ASP A 143 12.06 7.60 15.99
CA ASP A 143 13.42 7.16 16.23
C ASP A 143 13.73 7.24 17.72
N SER A 144 14.87 6.68 18.10
CA SER A 144 15.30 6.63 19.49
C SER A 144 15.72 7.98 20.05
N TYR A 145 16.08 8.93 19.20
CA TYR A 145 16.43 10.28 19.62
C TYR A 145 15.17 11.02 20.07
N ALA A 146 14.10 10.99 19.28
CA ALA A 146 12.79 11.56 19.61
C ALA A 146 12.25 11.01 20.94
N ALA A 147 12.23 9.68 21.12
CA ALA A 147 11.77 9.07 22.36
C ALA A 147 12.62 9.49 23.59
N ARG A 148 13.96 9.51 23.46
CA ARG A 148 14.84 9.93 24.56
C ARG A 148 14.69 11.42 24.88
N GLN A 149 14.52 12.26 23.86
CA GLN A 149 14.29 13.68 24.03
C GLN A 149 12.98 13.94 24.79
N THR A 150 11.90 13.22 24.45
CA THR A 150 10.64 13.29 25.19
C THR A 150 10.82 12.90 26.66
N ILE A 151 11.54 11.80 26.96
CA ILE A 151 11.85 11.39 28.34
C ILE A 151 12.63 12.48 29.08
N GLU A 152 13.67 13.04 28.45
CA GLU A 152 14.49 14.07 29.09
C GLU A 152 13.69 15.34 29.39
N THR A 153 12.78 15.76 28.49
CA THR A 153 11.92 16.91 28.79
C THR A 153 10.92 16.59 29.89
N LEU A 154 10.26 15.43 29.83
CA LEU A 154 9.33 14.98 30.87
C LEU A 154 9.97 15.02 32.26
N ARG A 155 11.19 14.49 32.39
CA ARG A 155 11.92 14.45 33.66
C ARG A 155 12.30 15.83 34.20
N LYS A 156 12.37 16.86 33.34
CA LYS A 156 12.56 18.25 33.79
C LYS A 156 11.28 18.85 34.34
N VAL A 157 10.14 18.52 33.72
CA VAL A 157 8.82 19.06 34.06
C VAL A 157 8.25 18.37 35.30
N VAL A 158 8.22 17.04 35.29
CA VAL A 158 7.71 16.20 36.38
C VAL A 158 8.81 15.21 36.78
N PRO A 159 9.42 15.35 37.98
CA PRO A 159 10.46 14.44 38.43
C PRO A 159 9.95 13.00 38.52
N ILE A 160 10.54 12.10 37.75
CA ILE A 160 10.17 10.68 37.69
C ILE A 160 11.42 9.79 37.70
N CYS A 161 11.33 8.63 38.34
CA CYS A 161 12.43 7.66 38.37
C CYS A 161 12.76 7.17 36.96
N SER A 162 14.05 7.15 36.62
CA SER A 162 14.55 6.52 35.39
C SER A 162 14.88 5.05 35.67
N ALA A 163 14.45 4.14 34.80
CA ALA A 163 14.77 2.72 34.96
C ALA A 163 16.27 2.42 34.78
N THR A 164 17.06 3.36 34.25
CA THR A 164 18.52 3.25 34.15
C THR A 164 19.24 3.68 35.43
N CYS A 165 18.56 4.34 36.37
CA CYS A 165 19.15 4.83 37.60
C CYS A 165 19.57 3.68 38.53
N VAL A 166 20.84 3.68 38.94
CA VAL A 166 21.43 2.62 39.79
C VAL A 166 20.77 2.58 41.17
N GLU A 167 20.57 3.74 41.80
CA GLU A 167 19.95 3.79 43.13
C GLU A 167 18.46 3.45 43.09
N TRP A 168 17.74 3.74 42.00
CA TRP A 168 16.37 3.25 41.82
C TRP A 168 16.34 1.73 41.71
N LYS A 169 17.24 1.10 40.93
CA LYS A 169 17.34 -0.37 40.85
C LYS A 169 17.65 -0.99 42.21
N ARG A 170 18.49 -0.33 43.01
CA ARG A 170 18.81 -0.75 44.38
C ARG A 170 17.60 -0.65 45.30
N ALA A 171 16.87 0.47 45.26
CA ALA A 171 15.64 0.68 46.01
C ALA A 171 14.61 -0.40 45.65
N LYS A 172 14.40 -0.65 44.36
CA LYS A 172 13.53 -1.72 43.85
C LYS A 172 13.90 -3.08 44.45
N ARG A 173 15.16 -3.51 44.34
CA ARG A 173 15.63 -4.78 44.91
C ARG A 173 15.48 -4.88 46.43
N LEU A 174 15.53 -3.77 47.15
CA LEU A 174 15.30 -3.76 48.60
C LEU A 174 13.83 -3.99 48.93
N LEU A 175 12.92 -3.40 48.16
CA LEU A 175 11.48 -3.53 48.33
C LEU A 175 10.96 -4.90 47.86
N GLU A 176 11.57 -5.49 46.82
CA GLU A 176 11.20 -6.83 46.33
C GLU A 176 11.54 -7.97 47.31
N LYS A 177 12.43 -7.73 48.28
CA LYS A 177 12.85 -8.76 49.26
C LYS A 177 11.80 -9.04 50.34
N ASP A 178 10.91 -8.09 50.58
CA ASP A 178 9.91 -8.17 51.64
C ASP A 178 8.62 -7.48 51.17
N PRO A 179 7.52 -8.21 50.97
CA PRO A 179 6.26 -7.63 50.53
C PRO A 179 5.71 -6.53 51.46
N GLU A 180 6.00 -6.59 52.77
CA GLU A 180 5.58 -5.58 53.74
C GLU A 180 6.43 -4.29 53.65
N ALA A 181 7.61 -4.37 53.04
CA ALA A 181 8.49 -3.22 52.85
C ALA A 181 7.90 -2.14 51.94
N ALA A 182 6.92 -2.49 51.08
CA ALA A 182 6.23 -1.51 50.24
C ALA A 182 5.44 -0.49 51.08
N THR A 183 4.82 -0.93 52.17
CA THR A 183 4.02 -0.09 53.07
C THR A 183 4.89 0.90 53.85
N VAL A 184 6.11 0.51 54.18
CA VAL A 184 7.11 1.33 54.90
C VAL A 184 8.26 1.79 54.00
N ALA A 185 8.04 1.82 52.68
CA ALA A 185 9.10 2.02 51.70
C ALA A 185 9.87 3.32 51.91
N ASN A 186 9.15 4.40 52.25
CA ASN A 186 9.74 5.71 52.50
C ASN A 186 10.75 5.66 53.67
N LEU A 187 10.35 5.13 54.83
CA LEU A 187 11.20 4.98 56.02
C LEU A 187 12.40 4.06 55.77
N LEU A 188 12.19 2.95 55.06
CA LEU A 188 13.26 2.01 54.74
C LEU A 188 14.31 2.64 53.83
N LEU A 189 13.88 3.37 52.80
CA LEU A 189 14.77 4.04 51.85
C LEU A 189 15.45 5.26 52.46
N ALA A 190 14.82 5.96 53.40
CA ALA A 190 15.48 7.02 54.17
C ALA A 190 16.65 6.50 55.02
N LYS A 191 16.52 5.30 55.61
CA LYS A 191 17.57 4.70 56.45
C LYS A 191 18.69 4.02 55.65
N LYS A 192 18.35 3.33 54.55
CA LYS A 192 19.30 2.45 53.82
C LYS A 192 19.71 2.99 52.45
N GLY A 193 19.03 4.01 51.97
CA GLY A 193 19.19 4.58 50.64
C GLY A 193 20.34 5.58 50.53
N ARG A 194 20.63 6.00 49.29
CA ARG A 194 21.62 7.02 48.96
C ARG A 194 21.07 7.94 47.88
N PRO A 195 21.35 9.26 47.93
CA PRO A 195 20.84 10.18 46.92
C PRO A 195 21.54 9.91 45.58
N CYS A 196 20.75 9.91 44.50
CA CYS A 196 21.28 9.79 43.15
C CYS A 196 21.54 11.17 42.53
N PHE A 197 22.37 11.21 41.48
CA PHE A 197 22.64 12.45 40.75
C PHE A 197 21.36 13.14 40.26
N ASP A 198 20.41 12.36 39.72
CA ASP A 198 19.13 12.87 39.23
C ASP A 198 18.35 13.63 40.30
N TYR A 199 18.40 13.17 41.56
CA TYR A 199 17.76 13.86 42.67
C TYR A 199 18.41 15.22 42.94
N HIS A 200 19.75 15.29 42.95
CA HIS A 200 20.47 16.55 43.16
C HIS A 200 20.22 17.58 42.05
N VAL A 201 20.02 17.13 40.81
CA VAL A 201 19.69 18.02 39.68
C VAL A 201 18.19 18.21 39.46
N GLY A 202 17.35 17.74 40.39
CA GLY A 202 15.89 17.95 40.36
C GLY A 202 15.11 17.16 39.30
N LYS A 203 15.76 16.21 38.61
CA LYS A 203 15.11 15.28 37.66
C LYS A 203 14.55 14.03 38.34
N GLY A 204 15.13 13.67 39.47
CA GLY A 204 14.76 12.52 40.28
C GLY A 204 13.84 12.93 41.43
N PRO A 205 12.77 12.17 41.70
CA PRO A 205 11.81 12.48 42.76
C PRO A 205 12.32 12.20 44.18
N GLY A 206 13.52 11.61 44.32
CA GLY A 206 14.12 11.31 45.64
C GLY A 206 13.64 10.02 46.31
N VAL A 207 13.00 9.12 45.56
CA VAL A 207 12.59 7.77 46.04
C VAL A 207 13.75 7.03 46.71
N CYS A 208 14.95 7.09 46.12
CA CYS A 208 16.16 6.44 46.62
C CYS A 208 16.57 6.83 48.05
N VAL A 209 16.06 7.94 48.59
CA VAL A 209 16.33 8.43 49.95
C VAL A 209 15.06 8.63 50.77
N GLY A 210 13.91 8.11 50.31
CA GLY A 210 12.64 8.31 51.00
C GLY A 210 12.17 9.77 51.04
N ALA A 211 12.61 10.64 50.11
CA ALA A 211 12.15 12.03 50.09
C ALA A 211 10.71 12.19 49.57
N ILE A 212 10.14 11.12 48.98
CA ILE A 212 8.77 11.07 48.49
C ILE A 212 8.16 9.70 48.84
N ASP A 213 6.90 9.68 49.22
CA ASP A 213 6.15 8.45 49.44
C ASP A 213 5.50 7.93 48.14
N THR A 214 4.90 6.74 48.20
CA THR A 214 4.26 6.09 47.05
C THR A 214 3.03 6.85 46.56
N VAL A 215 2.29 7.53 47.44
CA VAL A 215 1.06 8.25 47.11
C VAL A 215 1.36 9.53 46.34
N GLN A 216 2.30 10.34 46.83
CA GLN A 216 2.77 11.55 46.15
C GLN A 216 3.48 11.18 44.85
N TYR A 217 4.29 10.13 44.84
CA TYR A 217 4.94 9.67 43.61
C TYR A 217 3.93 9.20 42.57
N GLY A 218 2.84 8.54 42.98
CA GLY A 218 1.74 8.16 42.09
C GLY A 218 1.08 9.36 41.39
N LYS A 219 1.12 10.56 41.98
CA LYS A 219 0.68 11.79 41.28
C LYS A 219 1.63 12.15 40.14
N HIS A 220 2.94 12.08 40.37
CA HIS A 220 3.95 12.33 39.31
C HIS A 220 3.80 11.34 38.16
N VAL A 221 3.60 10.05 38.45
CA VAL A 221 3.39 9.02 37.41
C VAL A 221 2.16 9.35 36.57
N ARG A 222 1.03 9.69 37.20
CA ARG A 222 -0.20 10.09 36.49
C ARG A 222 0.00 11.33 35.62
N GLN A 223 0.73 12.33 36.10
CA GLN A 223 1.06 13.52 35.29
C GLN A 223 1.91 13.16 34.07
N VAL A 224 2.93 12.30 34.24
CA VAL A 224 3.75 11.83 33.11
C VAL A 224 2.93 11.02 32.12
N GLU A 225 2.03 10.15 32.58
CA GLU A 225 1.09 9.44 31.70
C GLU A 225 0.16 10.40 30.96
N SER A 226 -0.42 11.39 31.65
CA SER A 226 -1.31 12.39 31.05
C SER A 226 -0.57 13.15 29.93
N PHE A 227 0.68 13.56 30.19
CA PHE A 227 1.54 14.18 29.18
C PHE A 227 1.80 13.29 27.97
N LEU A 228 2.12 12.01 28.19
CA LEU A 228 2.41 11.05 27.12
C LEU A 228 1.18 10.71 26.27
N ARG A 229 -0.03 10.83 26.83
CA ARG A 229 -1.30 10.78 26.08
C ARG A 229 -1.63 12.10 25.37
N GLY A 230 -0.84 13.15 25.60
CA GLY A 230 -0.97 14.47 24.98
C GLY A 230 -1.84 15.47 25.71
N ASN A 231 -2.25 15.20 26.95
CA ASN A 231 -2.98 16.14 27.81
C ASN A 231 -1.99 17.09 28.50
N ARG A 232 -1.51 18.08 27.76
CA ARG A 232 -0.49 19.01 28.25
C ARG A 232 -1.09 20.24 28.92
N SER A 233 -2.23 20.70 28.45
CA SER A 233 -2.95 21.86 29.00
C SER A 233 -3.23 21.71 30.50
N GLU A 234 -3.62 20.51 30.94
CA GLU A 234 -3.87 20.16 32.34
C GLU A 234 -2.62 20.38 33.20
N ILE A 235 -1.48 19.84 32.77
CA ILE A 235 -0.19 19.98 33.48
C ILE A 235 0.26 21.44 33.53
N VAL A 236 0.07 22.18 32.44
CA VAL A 236 0.38 23.62 32.40
C VAL A 236 -0.50 24.39 33.39
N CYS A 237 -1.78 24.04 33.49
CA CYS A 237 -2.71 24.66 34.43
C CYS A 237 -2.30 24.36 35.88
N GLU A 238 -2.07 23.09 36.21
CA GLU A 238 -1.63 22.67 37.55
C GLU A 238 -0.30 23.34 37.96
N LEU A 239 0.69 23.38 37.06
CA LEU A 239 1.98 24.01 37.35
C LEU A 239 1.85 25.53 37.55
N LYS A 240 0.94 26.19 36.82
CA LYS A 240 0.65 27.62 37.02
C LYS A 240 -0.01 27.88 38.37
N GLU A 241 -0.99 27.08 38.75
CA GLU A 241 -1.66 27.19 40.04
C GLU A 241 -0.67 26.95 41.20
N GLN A 242 0.14 25.89 41.12
CA GLN A 242 1.19 25.62 42.11
C GLN A 242 2.20 26.75 42.21
N MET A 243 2.55 27.38 41.08
CA MET A 243 3.48 28.52 41.05
C MET A 243 2.87 29.75 41.72
N GLN A 244 1.58 30.02 41.46
CA GLN A 244 0.85 31.13 42.09
C GLN A 244 0.72 30.92 43.59
N ASN A 245 0.40 29.70 44.04
CA ASN A 245 0.31 29.37 45.47
C ASN A 245 1.68 29.49 46.16
N ALA A 246 2.75 28.98 45.55
CA ALA A 246 4.10 29.13 46.09
C ALA A 246 4.53 30.62 46.19
N ALA A 247 4.17 31.43 45.20
CA ALA A 247 4.43 32.87 45.25
C ALA A 247 3.61 33.58 46.33
N ALA A 248 2.35 33.17 46.55
CA ALA A 248 1.49 33.68 47.61
C ALA A 248 2.03 33.31 49.01
N GLU A 249 2.63 32.13 49.16
CA GLU A 249 3.33 31.66 50.36
C GLU A 249 4.74 32.26 50.53
N LEU A 250 5.17 33.16 49.63
CA LEU A 250 6.51 33.77 49.60
C LEU A 250 7.67 32.77 49.38
N ASP A 251 7.37 31.56 48.89
CA ASP A 251 8.38 30.56 48.47
C ASP A 251 8.81 30.82 47.02
N PHE A 252 9.62 31.88 46.84
CA PHE A 252 10.10 32.31 45.53
C PHE A 252 11.03 31.29 44.86
N GLU A 253 11.71 30.45 45.64
CA GLU A 253 12.58 29.41 45.08
C GLU A 253 11.75 28.32 44.41
N LYS A 254 10.70 27.83 45.07
CA LYS A 254 9.75 26.88 44.49
C LYS A 254 9.00 27.48 43.31
N ALA A 255 8.54 28.73 43.41
CA ALA A 255 7.88 29.43 42.32
C ALA A 255 8.83 29.58 41.10
N GLY A 256 10.10 29.92 41.32
CA GLY A 256 11.13 29.99 40.28
C GLY A 256 11.34 28.65 39.57
N ARG A 257 11.45 27.55 40.33
CA ARG A 257 11.57 26.20 39.76
C ARG A 257 10.34 25.83 38.91
N LEU A 258 9.12 26.13 39.37
CA LEU A 258 7.88 25.88 38.63
C LEU A 258 7.80 26.73 37.35
N LYS A 259 8.26 28.00 37.39
CA LYS A 259 8.39 28.86 36.22
C LYS A 259 9.34 28.27 35.17
N SER A 260 10.50 27.77 35.58
CA SER A 260 11.45 27.10 34.67
C SER A 260 10.90 25.81 34.07
N ARG A 261 10.05 25.08 34.79
CA ARG A 261 9.32 23.92 34.25
C ARG A 261 8.31 24.34 33.18
N LEU A 262 7.55 25.40 33.43
CA LEU A 262 6.62 25.97 32.45
C LEU A 262 7.32 26.47 31.19
N SER A 263 8.48 27.12 31.31
CA SER A 263 9.25 27.55 30.13
C SER A 263 9.81 26.36 29.32
N SER A 264 10.26 25.31 30.01
CA SER A 264 10.72 24.08 29.36
C SER A 264 9.60 23.39 28.57
N LEU A 265 8.36 23.53 29.02
CA LEU A 265 7.20 23.13 28.24
C LEU A 265 7.05 24.04 27.02
N SER A 266 6.91 25.36 27.17
CA SER A 266 6.63 26.27 26.04
C SER A 266 7.60 26.12 24.88
N ASP A 267 8.89 25.93 25.15
CA ASP A 267 9.93 25.77 24.11
C ASP A 267 9.72 24.53 23.20
N LEU A 268 8.98 23.51 23.68
CA LEU A 268 8.59 22.37 22.85
C LEU A 268 7.48 22.71 21.84
N ASP A 269 6.63 23.69 22.15
CA ASP A 269 5.49 24.06 21.31
C ASP A 269 5.92 24.77 20.03
N ASP A 270 6.91 25.65 20.13
CA ASP A 270 7.37 26.47 19.00
C ASP A 270 8.02 25.65 17.87
N ARG A 271 8.35 24.38 18.11
CA ARG A 271 8.96 23.48 17.11
C ARG A 271 7.94 22.64 16.31
N GLN A 272 6.67 22.57 16.71
CA GLN A 272 5.65 21.70 16.09
C GLN A 272 4.63 22.54 15.30
N GLN A 273 4.79 22.58 13.98
CA GLN A 273 4.27 23.66 13.12
C GLN A 273 2.88 23.41 12.48
N VAL A 274 2.06 22.50 13.05
CA VAL A 274 0.73 22.21 12.50
C VAL A 274 -0.28 22.17 13.65
N THR A 275 -1.05 23.27 13.75
CA THR A 275 -2.00 23.53 14.82
C THR A 275 -3.40 23.65 14.23
N PHE A 276 -4.32 22.82 14.70
CA PHE A 276 -5.76 22.98 14.50
C PHE A 276 -6.28 24.18 15.29
N PRO A 277 -7.29 24.90 14.79
CA PRO A 277 -8.01 25.92 15.54
C PRO A 277 -8.81 25.36 16.73
N THR A 278 -9.04 24.04 16.77
CA THR A 278 -9.89 23.36 17.75
C THR A 278 -9.07 22.39 18.61
N SER A 279 -9.40 22.29 19.90
CA SER A 279 -8.82 21.30 20.83
C SER A 279 -9.33 19.89 20.50
N VAL A 280 -8.73 19.24 19.50
CA VAL A 280 -9.12 17.89 19.07
C VAL A 280 -8.00 16.89 19.34
N ASN A 281 -8.39 15.69 19.80
CA ASN A 281 -7.51 14.55 20.02
C ASN A 281 -7.87 13.46 19.00
N LEU A 282 -7.06 13.35 17.95
CA LEU A 282 -7.31 12.40 16.86
C LEU A 282 -6.00 11.84 16.30
N ASP A 283 -6.07 10.67 15.65
CA ASP A 283 -4.95 10.14 14.85
C ASP A 283 -5.36 10.13 13.38
N LEU A 284 -4.52 10.62 12.47
CA LEU A 284 -4.75 10.54 11.02
C LEU A 284 -3.84 9.49 10.40
N ILE A 285 -4.42 8.55 9.68
CA ILE A 285 -3.69 7.43 9.09
C ILE A 285 -3.68 7.59 7.57
N GLY A 286 -2.54 8.04 7.04
CA GLY A 286 -2.30 8.10 5.62
C GLY A 286 -1.74 6.79 5.09
N MET A 287 -2.21 6.35 3.93
CA MET A 287 -1.76 5.12 3.26
C MET A 287 -1.25 5.45 1.86
N TYR A 288 -0.23 4.73 1.41
CA TYR A 288 0.23 4.75 0.02
C TYR A 288 0.74 3.37 -0.36
N ARG A 289 0.40 2.88 -1.55
CA ARG A 289 0.72 1.53 -2.01
C ARG A 289 1.49 1.54 -3.33
N GLU A 290 2.41 0.60 -3.45
CA GLU A 290 3.03 0.17 -4.70
C GLU A 290 2.63 -1.30 -4.94
N GLU A 291 3.13 -1.91 -6.01
CA GLU A 291 2.75 -3.26 -6.43
C GLU A 291 2.86 -4.32 -5.32
N THR A 292 4.03 -4.44 -4.68
CA THR A 292 4.30 -5.52 -3.71
C THR A 292 4.47 -5.03 -2.28
N ILE A 293 4.43 -3.72 -2.05
CA ILE A 293 4.66 -3.10 -0.75
C ILE A 293 3.80 -1.86 -0.61
N SER A 294 3.57 -1.44 0.63
CA SER A 294 2.91 -0.18 0.92
C SER A 294 3.51 0.49 2.13
N ALA A 295 3.10 1.72 2.38
CA ALA A 295 3.47 2.48 3.55
C ALA A 295 2.23 3.06 4.23
N ALA A 296 2.30 3.11 5.54
CA ALA A 296 1.37 3.84 6.38
C ALA A 296 2.11 4.97 7.09
N CYS A 297 1.45 6.10 7.29
CA CYS A 297 1.95 7.21 8.08
C CYS A 297 0.86 7.63 9.07
N VAL A 298 1.20 7.65 10.35
CA VAL A 298 0.27 8.04 11.42
C VAL A 298 0.68 9.39 11.97
N PHE A 299 -0.19 10.38 11.83
CA PHE A 299 -0.07 11.64 12.55
C PHE A 299 -0.89 11.57 13.83
N VAL A 300 -0.22 11.70 14.96
CA VAL A 300 -0.87 11.69 16.28
C VAL A 300 -1.08 13.13 16.69
N VAL A 301 -2.35 13.52 16.77
CA VAL A 301 -2.77 14.88 17.09
C VAL A 301 -3.39 14.89 18.48
N ARG A 302 -2.89 15.75 19.37
CA ARG A 302 -3.47 15.96 20.68
C ARG A 302 -3.54 17.45 20.97
N GLU A 303 -4.63 17.90 21.60
CA GLU A 303 -4.93 19.30 21.85
C GLU A 303 -4.83 20.17 20.58
N GLY A 304 -5.21 19.60 19.44
CA GLY A 304 -5.10 20.26 18.14
C GLY A 304 -3.67 20.43 17.63
N ARG A 305 -2.67 19.73 18.16
CA ARG A 305 -1.28 19.82 17.69
C ARG A 305 -0.75 18.46 17.28
N THR A 306 0.03 18.43 16.20
CA THR A 306 0.70 17.18 15.78
C THR A 306 1.89 16.89 16.69
N ILE A 307 1.71 15.95 17.63
CA ILE A 307 2.75 15.59 18.61
C ILE A 307 3.83 14.71 17.97
N ARG A 308 3.42 13.80 17.08
CA ARG A 308 4.33 12.85 16.42
C ARG A 308 3.78 12.41 15.06
N SER A 309 4.70 12.03 14.19
CA SER A 309 4.44 11.38 12.89
C SER A 309 5.20 10.07 12.89
N VAL A 310 4.58 8.93 12.54
CA VAL A 310 5.26 7.64 12.52
C VAL A 310 5.02 6.94 11.19
N GLU A 311 6.08 6.40 10.60
CA GLU A 311 6.06 5.78 9.28
C GLU A 311 6.29 4.27 9.37
N PHE A 312 5.49 3.51 8.62
CA PHE A 312 5.52 2.05 8.55
C PHE A 312 5.62 1.60 7.10
N ILE A 313 6.35 0.51 6.86
CA ILE A 313 6.40 -0.19 5.58
C ILE A 313 5.73 -1.54 5.77
N LEU A 314 4.75 -1.83 4.94
CA LEU A 314 3.95 -3.04 4.95
C LEU A 314 4.38 -3.95 3.80
N ASP A 315 4.27 -5.26 3.99
CA ASP A 315 4.75 -6.28 3.07
C ASP A 315 3.76 -6.61 1.95
N LYS A 316 2.58 -5.96 1.96
CA LYS A 316 1.53 -6.05 0.96
C LYS A 316 1.34 -4.73 0.22
N GLY A 317 0.95 -4.82 -1.04
CA GLY A 317 0.79 -3.70 -1.96
C GLY A 317 -0.58 -3.71 -2.64
N LEU A 318 -0.59 -3.95 -3.94
CA LEU A 318 -1.78 -4.03 -4.78
C LEU A 318 -2.43 -5.42 -4.79
N ASP A 319 -1.82 -6.40 -4.14
CA ASP A 319 -2.27 -7.78 -4.05
C ASP A 319 -3.45 -8.00 -3.10
N ILE A 320 -3.74 -6.99 -2.28
CA ILE A 320 -4.87 -6.98 -1.35
C ILE A 320 -5.71 -5.71 -1.52
N SER A 321 -6.97 -5.77 -1.07
CA SER A 321 -7.83 -4.59 -1.14
C SER A 321 -7.34 -3.48 -0.22
N GLU A 322 -7.73 -2.24 -0.53
CA GLU A 322 -7.40 -1.10 0.33
C GLU A 322 -7.99 -1.22 1.72
N GLU A 323 -9.18 -1.79 1.79
CA GLU A 323 -9.88 -2.09 3.03
C GLU A 323 -9.11 -3.05 3.92
N GLU A 324 -8.66 -4.18 3.37
CA GLU A 324 -7.89 -5.16 4.13
C GLU A 324 -6.55 -4.60 4.60
N LEU A 325 -5.86 -3.83 3.75
CA LEU A 325 -4.60 -3.18 4.09
C LEU A 325 -4.78 -2.23 5.27
N THR A 326 -5.81 -1.36 5.20
CA THR A 326 -6.08 -0.35 6.24
C THR A 326 -6.55 -1.01 7.54
N SER A 327 -7.50 -1.95 7.46
CA SER A 327 -8.02 -2.70 8.61
C SER A 327 -6.92 -3.52 9.30
N GLY A 328 -6.08 -4.22 8.53
CA GLY A 328 -4.93 -4.97 9.04
C GLY A 328 -3.91 -4.07 9.73
N PHE A 329 -3.60 -2.91 9.14
CA PHE A 329 -2.71 -1.93 9.75
C PHE A 329 -3.25 -1.39 11.08
N LEU A 330 -4.53 -1.00 11.13
CA LEU A 330 -5.18 -0.47 12.34
C LEU A 330 -5.09 -1.45 13.52
N LYS A 331 -5.48 -2.70 13.28
CA LYS A 331 -5.46 -3.76 14.30
C LYS A 331 -4.05 -3.91 14.87
N ARG A 332 -3.03 -3.91 14.01
CA ARG A 332 -1.64 -4.09 14.42
C ARG A 332 -1.06 -2.88 15.14
N TYR A 333 -1.25 -1.69 14.59
CA TYR A 333 -0.75 -0.44 15.18
C TYR A 333 -1.33 -0.21 16.58
N TYR A 334 -2.66 -0.27 16.70
CA TYR A 334 -3.32 -0.08 17.99
C TYR A 334 -3.19 -1.26 18.94
N ASP A 335 -2.67 -2.41 18.51
CA ASP A 335 -2.35 -3.49 19.44
C ASP A 335 -1.15 -3.15 20.32
N GLU A 336 -0.14 -2.51 19.74
CA GLU A 336 1.12 -2.22 20.42
C GLU A 336 1.06 -0.96 21.30
N THR A 337 0.20 0.00 20.99
CA THR A 337 0.10 1.27 21.75
C THR A 337 -1.02 1.29 22.78
N ALA A 338 -0.78 1.92 23.94
CA ALA A 338 -1.81 2.27 24.92
C ALA A 338 -2.37 3.70 24.74
N ASP A 339 -1.83 4.48 23.81
CA ASP A 339 -2.28 5.82 23.46
C ASP A 339 -3.28 5.77 22.31
N ILE A 340 -4.58 5.75 22.65
CA ILE A 340 -5.70 5.69 21.71
C ILE A 340 -6.49 7.01 21.80
N PRO A 341 -6.71 7.72 20.68
CA PRO A 341 -7.41 9.01 20.66
C PRO A 341 -8.94 8.86 20.81
N ALA A 342 -9.65 9.99 20.77
CA ALA A 342 -11.11 9.98 20.67
C ALA A 342 -11.62 9.70 19.26
N GLU A 343 -10.82 10.00 18.25
CA GLU A 343 -11.18 9.84 16.85
C GLU A 343 -9.98 9.34 16.05
N VAL A 344 -10.22 8.39 15.14
CA VAL A 344 -9.20 7.89 14.20
C VAL A 344 -9.67 8.13 12.78
N ASP A 345 -8.94 8.98 12.07
CA ASP A 345 -9.23 9.37 10.69
C ASP A 345 -8.53 8.42 9.70
N VAL A 346 -9.30 7.82 8.80
CA VAL A 346 -8.85 6.85 7.79
C VAL A 346 -9.15 7.32 6.35
N PRO A 347 -8.40 6.86 5.32
CA PRO A 347 -8.55 7.36 3.95
C PRO A 347 -9.78 6.79 3.22
N ILE A 348 -10.30 5.67 3.70
CA ILE A 348 -11.40 4.92 3.10
C ILE A 348 -12.43 4.49 4.15
N ASP A 349 -13.63 4.17 3.70
CA ASP A 349 -14.65 3.57 4.57
C ASP A 349 -14.32 2.07 4.72
N LEU A 350 -14.47 1.55 5.94
CA LEU A 350 -14.24 0.13 6.25
C LEU A 350 -15.59 -0.55 6.51
N LEU A 351 -15.77 -1.80 6.05
CA LEU A 351 -16.99 -2.55 6.35
C LEU A 351 -17.12 -2.86 7.86
N ASP A 352 -15.99 -2.99 8.54
CA ASP A 352 -15.89 -3.31 9.97
C ASP A 352 -15.76 -2.07 10.87
N THR A 353 -16.22 -0.90 10.42
CA THR A 353 -16.04 0.38 11.14
C THR A 353 -16.59 0.33 12.58
N ASP A 354 -17.78 -0.24 12.77
CA ASP A 354 -18.42 -0.31 14.09
C ASP A 354 -17.64 -1.22 15.04
N VAL A 355 -17.24 -2.41 14.58
CA VAL A 355 -16.49 -3.39 15.36
C VAL A 355 -15.12 -2.85 15.76
N LEU A 356 -14.43 -2.17 14.83
CA LEU A 356 -13.15 -1.52 15.11
C LEU A 356 -13.30 -0.36 16.09
N SER A 357 -14.36 0.44 15.97
CA SER A 357 -14.63 1.56 16.88
C SER A 357 -14.93 1.05 18.30
N GLU A 358 -15.75 0.00 18.42
CA GLU A 358 -16.03 -0.66 19.69
C GLU A 358 -14.76 -1.25 20.32
N TRP A 359 -13.93 -1.94 19.53
CA TRP A 359 -12.67 -2.50 20.00
C TRP A 359 -11.70 -1.42 20.52
N LEU A 360 -11.52 -0.33 19.78
CA LEU A 360 -10.71 0.80 20.22
C LEU A 360 -11.29 1.47 21.46
N SER A 361 -12.63 1.59 21.53
CA SER A 361 -13.34 2.14 22.69
C SER A 361 -13.12 1.31 23.95
N ASN A 362 -13.23 -0.01 23.84
CA ASN A 362 -12.98 -0.96 24.93
C ASN A 362 -11.53 -0.88 25.41
N LYS A 363 -10.57 -0.81 24.48
CA LYS A 363 -9.15 -0.70 24.82
C LYS A 363 -8.79 0.65 25.45
N ARG A 364 -9.47 1.72 25.03
CA ARG A 364 -9.32 3.07 25.58
C ARG A 364 -10.02 3.24 26.94
N GLY A 365 -11.11 2.51 27.17
CA GLY A 365 -12.05 2.72 28.29
C GLY A 365 -13.04 3.88 28.08
N HIS A 366 -13.01 4.53 26.91
CA HIS A 366 -13.88 5.64 26.51
C HIS A 366 -14.15 5.58 25.00
N ASN A 367 -15.26 6.18 24.57
CA ASN A 367 -15.70 6.13 23.16
C ASN A 367 -14.63 6.65 22.17
N CYS A 368 -14.22 5.80 21.24
CA CYS A 368 -13.31 6.09 20.13
C CYS A 368 -14.03 5.83 18.80
N THR A 369 -14.12 6.84 17.95
CA THR A 369 -14.83 6.75 16.66
C THR A 369 -13.84 6.64 15.50
N LEU A 370 -14.03 5.68 14.60
CA LEU A 370 -13.41 5.74 13.27
C LEU A 370 -14.19 6.69 12.38
N HIS A 371 -13.47 7.54 11.65
CA HIS A 371 -14.07 8.56 10.80
C HIS A 371 -13.30 8.69 9.48
N ARG A 372 -14.01 9.00 8.40
CA ARG A 372 -13.41 9.27 7.08
C ARG A 372 -13.67 10.73 6.70
N PRO A 373 -12.71 11.64 6.89
CA PRO A 373 -12.90 13.03 6.52
C PRO A 373 -12.92 13.17 4.99
N GLN A 374 -13.96 13.81 4.45
CA GLN A 374 -14.08 14.05 3.00
C GLN A 374 -13.69 15.48 2.57
N ARG A 375 -13.71 16.44 3.51
CA ARG A 375 -13.40 17.85 3.29
C ARG A 375 -12.92 18.54 4.57
N GLY A 376 -12.43 19.76 4.45
CA GLY A 376 -11.96 20.57 5.59
C GLY A 376 -10.52 20.29 6.00
N GLU A 377 -10.16 20.71 7.21
CA GLU A 377 -8.78 20.66 7.71
C GLU A 377 -8.31 19.23 8.01
N LYS A 378 -9.16 18.41 8.64
CA LYS A 378 -8.90 16.97 8.86
C LYS A 378 -8.54 16.26 7.55
N PHE A 379 -9.30 16.52 6.49
CA PHE A 379 -9.00 15.96 5.16
C PHE A 379 -7.65 16.43 4.61
N ARG A 380 -7.30 17.73 4.77
CA ARG A 380 -5.99 18.24 4.32
C ARG A 380 -4.82 17.57 5.04
N LEU A 381 -4.96 17.33 6.34
CA LEU A 381 -3.92 16.66 7.13
C LEU A 381 -3.84 15.17 6.83
N LEU A 382 -4.96 14.52 6.56
CA LEU A 382 -4.99 13.14 6.10
C LEU A 382 -4.28 13.00 4.74
N GLN A 383 -4.51 13.93 3.81
CA GLN A 383 -3.78 14.00 2.54
C GLN A 383 -2.27 14.21 2.76
N MET A 384 -1.89 15.05 3.72
CA MET A 384 -0.50 15.22 4.10
C MET A 384 0.11 13.94 4.69
N ALA A 385 -0.63 13.21 5.53
CA ALA A 385 -0.21 11.92 6.05
C ALA A 385 0.02 10.91 4.90
N SER A 386 -0.91 10.82 3.95
CA SER A 386 -0.77 9.94 2.77
C SER A 386 0.42 10.33 1.89
N LYS A 387 0.69 11.63 1.73
CA LYS A 387 1.89 12.12 1.04
C LYS A 387 3.18 11.71 1.77
N ASN A 388 3.19 11.76 3.09
CA ASN A 388 4.33 11.31 3.88
C ASN A 388 4.51 9.78 3.80
N ALA A 389 3.42 9.00 3.78
CA ALA A 389 3.46 7.57 3.52
C ALA A 389 4.14 7.28 2.16
N ARG A 390 3.76 8.01 1.11
CA ARG A 390 4.42 7.94 -0.21
C ARG A 390 5.92 8.23 -0.13
N HIS A 391 6.31 9.32 0.53
CA HIS A 391 7.71 9.69 0.68
C HIS A 391 8.50 8.67 1.52
N ALA A 392 7.88 8.06 2.54
CA ALA A 392 8.48 7.00 3.34
C ALA A 392 8.74 5.75 2.49
N LEU A 393 7.77 5.34 1.66
CA LEU A 393 7.92 4.20 0.76
C LEU A 393 9.03 4.44 -0.28
N MET A 394 9.06 5.62 -0.90
CA MET A 394 10.11 5.99 -1.87
C MET A 394 11.50 5.96 -1.24
N ARG A 395 11.66 6.53 -0.04
CA ARG A 395 12.94 6.47 0.70
C ARG A 395 13.33 5.04 1.05
N HIS A 396 12.37 4.19 1.43
CA HIS A 396 12.63 2.79 1.70
C HIS A 396 13.15 2.09 0.45
N MET A 397 12.44 2.20 -0.68
CA MET A 397 12.83 1.56 -1.95
C MET A 397 14.24 1.96 -2.41
N ILE A 398 14.58 3.26 -2.34
CA ILE A 398 15.90 3.75 -2.73
C ILE A 398 16.98 3.21 -1.79
N ARG A 399 16.74 3.29 -0.47
CA ARG A 399 17.73 2.90 0.55
C ARG A 399 18.04 1.41 0.55
N THR A 400 17.05 0.56 0.27
CA THR A 400 17.22 -0.89 0.29
C THR A 400 17.51 -1.48 -1.08
N GLY A 401 17.52 -0.70 -2.16
CA GLY A 401 17.63 -1.23 -3.52
C GLY A 401 16.42 -2.09 -3.93
N TYR A 402 15.27 -1.90 -3.27
CA TYR A 402 14.12 -2.82 -3.37
C TYR A 402 13.66 -3.07 -4.80
N SER A 403 13.70 -2.03 -5.65
CA SER A 403 13.28 -2.16 -7.04
C SER A 403 14.11 -3.16 -7.82
N ASP A 404 15.43 -3.19 -7.60
CA ASP A 404 16.33 -4.08 -8.31
C ASP A 404 16.22 -5.51 -7.76
N ASP A 405 16.17 -5.68 -6.44
CA ASP A 405 15.94 -6.98 -5.80
C ASP A 405 14.62 -7.61 -6.26
N ARG A 406 13.56 -6.81 -6.31
CA ARG A 406 12.24 -7.23 -6.80
C ARG A 406 12.31 -7.66 -8.25
N THR A 407 12.99 -6.91 -9.11
CA THR A 407 13.14 -7.29 -10.52
C THR A 407 13.92 -8.60 -10.67
N ASN A 408 15.01 -8.78 -9.92
CA ASN A 408 15.75 -10.04 -9.92
C ASN A 408 14.88 -11.21 -9.43
N GLN A 409 14.11 -11.01 -8.36
CA GLN A 409 13.18 -12.01 -7.86
C GLN A 409 12.09 -12.34 -8.89
N ALA A 410 11.60 -11.34 -9.63
CA ALA A 410 10.62 -11.56 -10.71
C ALA A 410 11.19 -12.47 -11.81
N LEU A 411 12.43 -12.22 -12.23
CA LEU A 411 13.10 -13.01 -13.27
C LEU A 411 13.34 -14.46 -12.83
N LEU A 412 13.81 -14.68 -11.60
CA LEU A 412 14.00 -16.02 -11.02
C LEU A 412 12.67 -16.77 -10.84
N GLN A 413 11.61 -16.06 -10.47
CA GLN A 413 10.27 -16.65 -10.39
C GLN A 413 9.74 -17.04 -11.76
N LEU A 414 9.97 -16.23 -12.80
CA LEU A 414 9.59 -16.57 -14.17
C LEU A 414 10.40 -17.74 -14.72
N GLU A 415 11.70 -17.81 -14.43
CA GLU A 415 12.54 -18.97 -14.75
C GLU A 415 11.91 -20.25 -14.19
N SER A 416 11.66 -20.27 -12.88
CA SER A 416 11.11 -21.45 -12.21
C SER A 416 9.69 -21.78 -12.66
N ALA A 417 8.82 -20.76 -12.84
CA ALA A 417 7.44 -20.96 -13.23
C ALA A 417 7.33 -21.47 -14.68
N LEU A 418 8.14 -20.93 -15.59
CA LEU A 418 8.13 -21.29 -17.01
C LEU A 418 9.17 -22.38 -17.35
N ALA A 419 9.77 -23.02 -16.35
CA ALA A 419 10.78 -24.06 -16.51
C ALA A 419 11.91 -23.69 -17.50
N LEU A 420 12.39 -22.45 -17.45
CA LEU A 420 13.48 -21.95 -18.31
C LEU A 420 14.84 -22.43 -17.80
N GLU A 421 15.82 -22.54 -18.70
CA GLU A 421 17.20 -22.92 -18.32
C GLU A 421 17.91 -21.83 -17.50
N ALA A 422 17.51 -20.58 -17.67
CA ALA A 422 18.07 -19.42 -16.98
C ALA A 422 17.03 -18.28 -16.86
N PRO A 423 17.24 -17.30 -15.96
CA PRO A 423 16.41 -16.12 -15.86
C PRO A 423 16.29 -15.36 -17.20
N PRO A 424 15.08 -14.97 -17.64
CA PRO A 424 14.90 -14.35 -18.94
C PRO A 424 15.33 -12.87 -18.92
N MET A 425 16.60 -12.61 -19.22
CA MET A 425 17.19 -11.27 -19.17
C MET A 425 16.68 -10.38 -20.29
N ARG A 426 16.30 -10.95 -21.44
CA ARG A 426 15.67 -10.27 -22.56
C ARG A 426 14.30 -10.87 -22.85
N ILE A 427 13.25 -10.08 -22.65
CA ILE A 427 11.85 -10.46 -22.92
C ILE A 427 11.34 -9.63 -24.11
N GLU A 428 10.83 -10.29 -25.14
CA GLU A 428 10.15 -9.63 -26.26
C GLU A 428 8.65 -9.92 -26.19
N CYS A 429 7.81 -8.90 -26.25
CA CYS A 429 6.36 -9.05 -26.21
C CYS A 429 5.71 -8.49 -27.48
N PHE A 430 4.82 -9.27 -28.07
CA PHE A 430 4.08 -8.93 -29.27
C PHE A 430 2.60 -8.75 -28.97
N ASP A 431 2.04 -7.64 -29.44
CA ASP A 431 0.60 -7.37 -29.45
C ASP A 431 0.13 -7.10 -30.88
N ILE A 432 -0.96 -7.74 -31.29
CA ILE A 432 -1.61 -7.49 -32.58
C ILE A 432 -2.88 -6.71 -32.34
N SER A 433 -2.95 -5.54 -32.97
CA SER A 433 -4.11 -4.68 -32.90
C SER A 433 -4.62 -4.37 -34.31
N THR A 434 -5.90 -4.66 -34.53
CA THR A 434 -6.61 -4.42 -35.80
C THR A 434 -7.50 -3.18 -35.68
N LEU A 435 -7.40 -2.25 -36.64
CA LEU A 435 -8.19 -1.01 -36.63
C LEU A 435 -9.20 -1.00 -37.79
N HIS A 436 -10.49 -1.10 -37.46
CA HIS A 436 -11.66 -0.97 -38.38
C HIS A 436 -11.42 -1.61 -39.76
N GLY A 437 -10.95 -2.86 -39.78
CA GLY A 437 -10.82 -3.69 -40.98
C GLY A 437 -9.82 -3.25 -42.06
N SER A 438 -8.97 -2.23 -41.82
CA SER A 438 -8.13 -1.65 -42.89
C SER A 438 -6.64 -1.51 -42.57
N PHE A 439 -6.25 -1.46 -41.28
CA PHE A 439 -4.83 -1.41 -40.89
C PHE A 439 -4.54 -2.27 -39.65
N THR A 440 -4.02 -3.48 -39.87
CA THR A 440 -3.47 -4.33 -38.80
C THR A 440 -2.02 -3.95 -38.53
N VAL A 441 -1.69 -3.76 -37.25
CA VAL A 441 -0.35 -3.42 -36.79
C VAL A 441 0.03 -4.35 -35.66
N ALA A 442 1.21 -4.96 -35.78
CA ALA A 442 1.84 -5.60 -34.64
C ALA A 442 2.83 -4.64 -33.96
N SER A 443 2.76 -4.59 -32.65
CA SER A 443 3.66 -3.83 -31.82
C SER A 443 4.56 -4.79 -31.04
N MET A 444 5.85 -4.48 -31.01
CA MET A 444 6.86 -5.26 -30.29
C MET A 444 7.52 -4.36 -29.26
N VAL A 445 7.40 -4.75 -27.99
CA VAL A 445 8.11 -4.12 -26.88
C VAL A 445 9.18 -5.07 -26.35
N VAL A 446 10.24 -4.49 -25.78
CA VAL A 446 11.40 -5.24 -25.29
C VAL A 446 11.68 -4.84 -23.87
N PHE A 447 11.89 -5.83 -23.01
CA PHE A 447 12.37 -5.63 -21.66
C PHE A 447 13.76 -6.25 -21.54
N THR A 448 14.71 -5.47 -21.03
CA THR A 448 16.09 -5.91 -20.76
C THR A 448 16.33 -5.80 -19.26
N ASN A 449 16.79 -6.88 -18.63
CA ASN A 449 16.94 -7.02 -17.18
C ASN A 449 15.66 -6.62 -16.43
N GLY A 450 14.50 -7.05 -16.95
CA GLY A 450 13.17 -6.75 -16.39
C GLY A 450 12.75 -5.27 -16.44
N LYS A 451 13.44 -4.41 -17.20
CA LYS A 451 13.09 -3.00 -17.40
C LYS A 451 12.79 -2.71 -18.88
N PRO A 452 11.83 -1.81 -19.20
CA PRO A 452 11.50 -1.52 -20.59
C PRO A 452 12.67 -0.87 -21.36
N ASP A 453 13.08 -1.47 -22.46
CA ASP A 453 14.11 -0.97 -23.38
C ASP A 453 13.46 -0.34 -24.63
N LYS A 454 13.06 0.92 -24.48
CA LYS A 454 12.35 1.69 -25.52
C LYS A 454 13.14 1.84 -26.82
N SER A 455 14.47 1.73 -26.78
CA SER A 455 15.31 1.84 -27.98
C SER A 455 15.12 0.65 -28.93
N GLN A 456 14.69 -0.48 -28.39
CA GLN A 456 14.51 -1.75 -29.09
C GLN A 456 13.07 -1.98 -29.56
N TYR A 457 12.13 -1.07 -29.27
CA TYR A 457 10.73 -1.22 -29.68
C TYR A 457 10.59 -1.15 -31.20
N ARG A 458 9.70 -1.97 -31.76
CA ARG A 458 9.43 -1.97 -33.20
C ARG A 458 7.94 -2.06 -33.48
N ARG A 459 7.54 -1.53 -34.63
CA ARG A 459 6.18 -1.60 -35.15
C ARG A 459 6.24 -2.27 -36.50
N PHE A 460 5.34 -3.21 -36.73
CA PHE A 460 5.23 -3.94 -37.99
C PHE A 460 3.86 -3.66 -38.57
N LYS A 461 3.85 -2.94 -39.70
CA LYS A 461 2.64 -2.83 -40.52
C LYS A 461 2.49 -4.17 -41.26
N ILE A 462 1.37 -4.84 -41.01
CA ILE A 462 0.99 -6.09 -41.69
C ILE A 462 0.67 -5.75 -43.15
N ARG A 463 1.22 -6.54 -44.08
CA ARG A 463 1.05 -6.32 -45.52
C ARG A 463 0.05 -7.27 -46.14
N THR A 464 -0.21 -8.39 -45.47
CA THR A 464 -1.14 -9.41 -45.94
C THR A 464 -2.56 -8.85 -46.00
N GLU A 465 -3.20 -8.95 -47.16
CA GLU A 465 -4.62 -8.62 -47.33
C GLU A 465 -5.44 -9.70 -46.63
N LEU A 466 -6.19 -9.30 -45.61
CA LEU A 466 -7.02 -10.19 -44.80
C LEU A 466 -8.47 -9.73 -44.93
N ASP A 467 -9.34 -10.61 -45.42
CA ASP A 467 -10.78 -10.34 -45.56
C ASP A 467 -11.49 -10.24 -44.19
N GLU A 468 -10.91 -10.85 -43.14
CA GLU A 468 -11.32 -10.77 -41.73
C GLU A 468 -10.09 -10.60 -40.83
N ALA A 469 -10.27 -10.08 -39.60
CA ALA A 469 -9.18 -9.90 -38.63
C ALA A 469 -8.55 -11.24 -38.22
N ASN A 470 -7.55 -11.70 -38.97
CA ASN A 470 -6.86 -12.96 -38.71
C ASN A 470 -5.51 -12.70 -38.02
N ASP A 471 -5.55 -12.67 -36.70
CA ASP A 471 -4.37 -12.43 -35.86
C ASP A 471 -3.30 -13.53 -36.01
N PHE A 472 -3.67 -14.75 -36.44
CA PHE A 472 -2.72 -15.85 -36.68
C PHE A 472 -1.75 -15.54 -37.83
N VAL A 473 -2.28 -15.13 -38.98
CA VAL A 473 -1.46 -14.83 -40.17
C VAL A 473 -0.57 -13.63 -39.88
N SER A 474 -1.11 -12.66 -39.16
CA SER A 474 -0.40 -11.46 -38.74
C SER A 474 0.77 -11.78 -37.80
N MET A 475 0.61 -12.70 -36.82
CA MET A 475 1.71 -13.15 -35.96
C MET A 475 2.82 -13.82 -36.78
N THR A 476 2.43 -14.71 -37.69
CA THR A 476 3.31 -15.48 -38.56
C THR A 476 4.19 -14.54 -39.42
N GLU A 477 3.59 -13.54 -40.08
CA GLU A 477 4.32 -12.52 -40.87
C GLU A 477 5.34 -11.75 -40.02
N VAL A 478 4.93 -11.35 -38.81
CA VAL A 478 5.74 -10.48 -37.94
C VAL A 478 6.95 -11.21 -37.40
N LEU A 479 6.76 -12.44 -36.91
CA LEU A 479 7.85 -13.26 -36.40
C LEU A 479 8.82 -13.63 -37.53
N GLY A 480 8.32 -14.00 -38.71
CA GLY A 480 9.16 -14.24 -39.90
C GLY A 480 10.02 -13.04 -40.28
N ARG A 481 9.49 -11.81 -40.14
CA ARG A 481 10.24 -10.58 -40.42
C ARG A 481 11.18 -10.16 -39.30
N ARG A 482 10.82 -10.39 -38.04
CA ARG A 482 11.65 -10.06 -36.87
C ARG A 482 12.87 -10.97 -36.78
N TYR A 483 12.66 -12.26 -36.98
CA TYR A 483 13.65 -13.31 -36.80
C TYR A 483 14.24 -13.81 -38.12
N SER A 484 14.12 -13.02 -39.19
CA SER A 484 14.79 -13.35 -40.46
C SER A 484 16.31 -13.38 -40.28
N PRO A 485 17.04 -14.23 -41.03
CA PRO A 485 18.50 -14.34 -40.91
C PRO A 485 19.22 -12.99 -41.04
N GLU A 486 18.76 -12.13 -41.96
CA GLU A 486 19.30 -10.77 -42.15
C GLU A 486 19.14 -9.88 -40.92
N ARG A 487 18.01 -9.98 -40.21
CA ARG A 487 17.74 -9.19 -39.01
C ARG A 487 18.43 -9.75 -37.78
N MET A 488 18.62 -11.07 -37.73
CA MET A 488 19.38 -11.74 -36.68
C MET A 488 20.89 -11.51 -36.80
N ALA A 489 21.39 -11.17 -37.99
CA ALA A 489 22.79 -10.79 -38.20
C ALA A 489 23.12 -9.34 -37.76
N ASP A 490 22.13 -8.53 -37.39
CA ASP A 490 22.35 -7.17 -36.87
C ASP A 490 22.92 -7.22 -35.45
N GLU A 491 24.12 -6.70 -35.22
CA GLU A 491 24.77 -6.73 -33.89
C GLU A 491 23.96 -6.04 -32.77
N ARG A 492 23.10 -5.06 -33.11
CA ARG A 492 22.33 -4.29 -32.11
C ARG A 492 20.91 -4.80 -31.90
N PHE A 493 20.33 -5.47 -32.89
CA PHE A 493 18.92 -5.88 -32.92
C PHE A 493 18.72 -7.39 -33.10
N GLY A 494 19.76 -8.11 -33.51
CA GLY A 494 19.76 -9.54 -33.79
C GLY A 494 19.92 -10.43 -32.57
N LEU A 495 20.08 -9.87 -31.37
CA LEU A 495 20.06 -10.63 -30.13
C LEU A 495 18.71 -11.36 -29.97
N LYS A 496 18.78 -12.68 -29.81
CA LYS A 496 17.60 -13.51 -29.53
C LYS A 496 17.03 -13.18 -28.14
N PRO A 497 15.70 -13.15 -27.96
CA PRO A 497 15.12 -13.08 -26.64
C PRO A 497 15.34 -14.39 -25.87
N ASP A 498 15.38 -14.29 -24.54
CA ASP A 498 15.36 -15.42 -23.63
C ASP A 498 13.92 -15.90 -23.38
N LEU A 499 12.94 -15.02 -23.57
CA LEU A 499 11.51 -15.31 -23.51
C LEU A 499 10.73 -14.46 -24.52
N LEU A 500 9.90 -15.13 -25.33
CA LEU A 500 8.92 -14.52 -26.21
C LEU A 500 7.53 -14.56 -25.56
N VAL A 501 6.89 -13.41 -25.41
CA VAL A 501 5.53 -13.27 -24.87
C VAL A 501 4.59 -12.86 -26.01
N VAL A 502 3.51 -13.58 -26.18
CA VAL A 502 2.47 -13.25 -27.17
C VAL A 502 1.20 -12.84 -26.43
N ASP A 503 0.68 -11.65 -26.71
CA ASP A 503 -0.62 -11.22 -26.18
C ASP A 503 -1.74 -11.96 -26.91
N GLY A 504 -2.21 -13.05 -26.32
CA GLY A 504 -3.13 -13.98 -26.97
C GLY A 504 -3.20 -15.32 -26.25
N GLY A 505 -4.27 -16.07 -26.53
CA GLY A 505 -4.47 -17.41 -25.97
C GLY A 505 -3.68 -18.48 -26.72
N LYS A 506 -4.08 -19.74 -26.51
CA LYS A 506 -3.49 -20.92 -27.18
C LYS A 506 -3.36 -20.80 -28.71
N PRO A 507 -4.32 -20.23 -29.47
CA PRO A 507 -4.19 -20.13 -30.93
C PRO A 507 -2.99 -19.27 -31.37
N GLN A 508 -2.80 -18.11 -30.73
CA GLN A 508 -1.69 -17.21 -31.02
C GLN A 508 -0.34 -17.82 -30.60
N LEU A 509 -0.32 -18.49 -29.44
CA LEU A 509 0.87 -19.21 -28.96
C LEU A 509 1.28 -20.32 -29.95
N THR A 510 0.32 -21.12 -30.42
CA THR A 510 0.59 -22.22 -31.37
C THR A 510 1.13 -21.69 -32.70
N ALA A 511 0.57 -20.59 -33.21
CA ALA A 511 1.07 -19.94 -34.42
C ALA A 511 2.52 -19.46 -34.27
N ALA A 512 2.86 -18.87 -33.11
CA ALA A 512 4.22 -18.41 -32.84
C ALA A 512 5.22 -19.57 -32.78
N ILE A 513 4.86 -20.68 -32.13
CA ILE A 513 5.71 -21.88 -32.03
C ILE A 513 5.99 -22.47 -33.42
N ASN A 514 4.95 -22.65 -34.24
CA ASN A 514 5.10 -23.21 -35.59
C ASN A 514 6.05 -22.35 -36.44
N GLN A 515 5.90 -21.03 -36.39
CA GLN A 515 6.75 -20.12 -37.16
C GLN A 515 8.21 -20.12 -36.68
N LEU A 516 8.47 -20.25 -35.38
CA LEU A 516 9.83 -20.36 -34.85
C LEU A 516 10.48 -21.68 -35.27
N HIS A 517 9.73 -22.78 -35.26
CA HIS A 517 10.20 -24.08 -35.72
C HIS A 517 10.55 -24.06 -37.23
N GLU A 518 9.74 -23.41 -38.07
CA GLU A 518 10.04 -23.21 -39.49
C GLU A 518 11.33 -22.40 -39.72
N LEU A 519 11.64 -21.45 -38.83
CA LEU A 519 12.87 -20.66 -38.88
C LEU A 519 14.08 -21.40 -38.26
N GLY A 520 13.88 -22.59 -37.69
CA GLY A 520 14.93 -23.35 -37.01
C GLY A 520 15.42 -22.68 -35.71
N LEU A 521 14.56 -21.92 -35.03
CA LEU A 521 14.88 -21.19 -33.82
C LEU A 521 14.26 -21.85 -32.59
N ASP A 522 15.08 -22.08 -31.58
CA ASP A 522 14.65 -22.57 -30.27
C ASP A 522 14.63 -21.40 -29.27
N ILE A 523 13.44 -20.85 -29.06
CA ILE A 523 13.18 -19.71 -28.17
C ILE A 523 11.97 -20.08 -27.29
N PRO A 524 12.08 -19.99 -25.96
CA PRO A 524 10.94 -20.18 -25.08
C PRO A 524 9.80 -19.18 -25.38
N VAL A 525 8.57 -19.68 -25.52
CA VAL A 525 7.39 -18.86 -25.83
C VAL A 525 6.29 -19.10 -24.80
N CYS A 526 5.64 -18.04 -24.35
CA CYS A 526 4.39 -18.11 -23.61
C CYS A 526 3.32 -17.18 -24.16
N GLY A 527 2.06 -17.59 -24.01
CA GLY A 527 0.88 -16.80 -24.34
C GLY A 527 0.32 -16.16 -23.08
N LEU A 528 -0.12 -14.90 -23.17
CA LEU A 528 -0.75 -14.20 -22.05
C LEU A 528 -2.18 -13.81 -22.42
N ALA A 529 -3.17 -14.32 -21.67
CA ALA A 529 -4.57 -13.99 -21.88
C ALA A 529 -5.03 -12.75 -21.07
N LYS A 530 -6.08 -12.09 -21.55
CA LYS A 530 -6.61 -10.83 -21.00
C LYS A 530 -7.33 -10.96 -19.65
N SER A 531 -8.00 -12.09 -19.38
CA SER A 531 -8.99 -12.18 -18.29
C SER A 531 -8.39 -12.42 -16.91
N ASP A 532 -7.37 -13.30 -16.81
CA ASP A 532 -6.99 -13.91 -15.52
C ASP A 532 -5.47 -13.98 -15.29
N GLU A 533 -4.67 -13.30 -16.12
CA GLU A 533 -3.20 -13.30 -16.03
C GLU A 533 -2.58 -14.71 -16.08
N GLU A 534 -3.34 -15.62 -16.69
CA GLU A 534 -2.97 -16.96 -17.04
C GLU A 534 -1.88 -16.95 -18.10
N VAL A 535 -0.78 -17.67 -17.81
CA VAL A 535 0.34 -17.83 -18.71
C VAL A 535 0.26 -19.19 -19.37
N PHE A 536 -0.06 -19.22 -20.66
CA PHE A 536 -0.12 -20.43 -21.46
C PHE A 536 1.29 -20.84 -21.91
N VAL A 537 1.61 -22.11 -21.72
CA VAL A 537 2.90 -22.72 -22.09
C VAL A 537 2.70 -23.87 -23.06
N PRO A 538 3.70 -24.22 -23.88
CA PRO A 538 3.55 -25.25 -24.91
C PRO A 538 3.46 -26.69 -24.38
N TRP A 539 3.99 -26.96 -23.19
CA TRP A 539 4.10 -28.32 -22.64
C TRP A 539 2.95 -28.72 -21.69
N ASP A 540 2.05 -27.80 -21.36
CA ASP A 540 0.92 -28.06 -20.46
C ASP A 540 -0.37 -27.49 -21.06
N GLU A 541 -1.45 -28.26 -20.98
CA GLU A 541 -2.77 -27.77 -21.41
C GLU A 541 -3.40 -26.84 -20.37
N THR A 542 -2.95 -26.91 -19.12
CA THR A 542 -3.37 -26.03 -18.04
C THR A 542 -2.50 -24.78 -17.99
N PRO A 543 -3.09 -23.57 -17.89
CA PRO A 543 -2.31 -22.35 -17.80
C PRO A 543 -1.57 -22.28 -16.47
N ILE A 544 -0.36 -21.73 -16.50
CA ILE A 544 0.42 -21.44 -15.32
C ILE A 544 -0.13 -20.18 -14.67
N VAL A 545 -0.51 -20.30 -13.42
CA VAL A 545 -1.03 -19.20 -12.61
C VAL A 545 0.10 -18.69 -11.71
N LEU A 546 0.61 -17.50 -12.00
CA LEU A 546 1.64 -16.87 -11.17
C LEU A 546 1.03 -16.42 -9.83
N PRO A 547 1.71 -16.58 -8.68
CA PRO A 547 1.14 -16.24 -7.39
C PRO A 547 0.73 -14.76 -7.32
N SER A 548 -0.45 -14.47 -6.75
CA SER A 548 -0.93 -13.09 -6.55
C SER A 548 0.08 -12.28 -5.74
N GLY A 549 0.34 -11.05 -6.17
CA GLY A 549 1.30 -10.19 -5.49
C GLY A 549 2.76 -10.58 -5.68
N SER A 550 3.06 -11.62 -6.47
CA SER A 550 4.44 -11.99 -6.79
C SER A 550 5.09 -10.96 -7.72
N ALA A 551 6.41 -10.84 -7.62
CA ALA A 551 7.18 -9.94 -8.47
C ALA A 551 7.10 -10.35 -9.96
N SER A 552 7.07 -11.65 -10.24
CA SER A 552 6.90 -12.22 -11.59
C SER A 552 5.58 -11.82 -12.24
N LEU A 553 4.47 -11.90 -11.49
CA LEU A 553 3.16 -11.52 -11.99
C LEU A 553 3.13 -10.04 -12.40
N TYR A 554 3.63 -9.14 -11.54
CA TYR A 554 3.69 -7.71 -11.88
C TYR A 554 4.59 -7.43 -13.08
N LEU A 555 5.73 -8.12 -13.22
CA LEU A 555 6.59 -7.97 -14.38
C LEU A 555 5.87 -8.37 -15.68
N ILE A 556 5.15 -9.49 -15.70
CA ILE A 556 4.39 -9.94 -16.87
C ILE A 556 3.25 -8.97 -17.21
N LYS A 557 2.51 -8.47 -16.21
CA LYS A 557 1.52 -7.40 -16.44
C LYS A 557 2.17 -6.17 -17.06
N GLN A 558 3.32 -5.73 -16.52
CA GLN A 558 4.03 -4.56 -17.03
C GLN A 558 4.46 -4.74 -18.50
N VAL A 559 4.94 -5.94 -18.85
CA VAL A 559 5.29 -6.29 -20.24
C VAL A 559 4.08 -6.18 -21.16
N ARG A 560 2.93 -6.73 -20.76
CA ARG A 560 1.67 -6.66 -21.53
C ARG A 560 1.16 -5.24 -21.67
N ASP A 561 1.01 -4.54 -20.55
CA ASP A 561 0.42 -3.20 -20.51
C ASP A 561 1.29 -2.21 -21.30
N GLU A 562 2.61 -2.38 -21.28
CA GLU A 562 3.53 -1.60 -22.11
C GLU A 562 3.36 -1.90 -23.60
N SER A 563 3.12 -3.17 -23.97
CA SER A 563 2.79 -3.58 -25.34
C SER A 563 1.49 -2.92 -25.82
N HIS A 564 0.41 -3.05 -25.05
CA HIS A 564 -0.88 -2.40 -25.32
C HIS A 564 -0.76 -0.88 -25.42
N ARG A 565 -0.04 -0.25 -24.48
CA ARG A 565 0.20 1.20 -24.50
C ARG A 565 0.92 1.61 -25.77
N PHE A 566 1.91 0.84 -26.22
CA PHE A 566 2.68 1.13 -27.42
C PHE A 566 1.85 0.98 -28.70
N ALA A 567 0.97 -0.03 -28.76
CA ALA A 567 0.00 -0.21 -29.85
C ALA A 567 -1.03 0.93 -29.91
N ILE A 568 -1.68 1.26 -28.78
CA ILE A 568 -2.71 2.33 -28.71
C ILE A 568 -2.14 3.69 -29.13
N THR A 569 -0.92 4.02 -28.68
CA THR A 569 -0.25 5.28 -29.05
C THR A 569 -0.10 5.40 -30.56
N PHE A 570 0.23 4.29 -31.24
CA PHE A 570 0.35 4.27 -32.70
C PHE A 570 -0.98 4.38 -33.42
N HIS A 571 -2.00 3.69 -32.93
CA HIS A 571 -3.35 3.80 -33.50
C HIS A 571 -3.91 5.21 -33.39
N ARG A 572 -3.59 5.93 -32.31
CA ARG A 572 -3.89 7.35 -32.18
C ARG A 572 -3.17 8.18 -33.25
N GLU A 573 -1.87 7.97 -33.45
CA GLU A 573 -1.09 8.65 -34.50
C GLU A 573 -1.61 8.36 -35.91
N LEU A 574 -2.01 7.11 -36.19
CA LEU A 574 -2.57 6.69 -37.48
C LEU A 574 -3.98 7.25 -37.69
N ARG A 575 -4.83 7.24 -36.65
CA ARG A 575 -6.18 7.80 -36.70
C ARG A 575 -6.13 9.31 -36.93
N ASP A 576 -5.24 10.02 -36.23
CA ASP A 576 -5.04 11.45 -36.43
C ASP A 576 -4.61 11.73 -37.88
N LYS A 577 -3.71 10.92 -38.46
CA LYS A 577 -3.28 11.06 -39.87
C LYS A 577 -4.37 10.68 -40.88
N ALA A 578 -5.11 9.59 -40.66
CA ALA A 578 -6.16 9.11 -41.56
C ALA A 578 -7.42 10.00 -41.53
N MET A 579 -7.83 10.50 -40.36
CA MET A 579 -8.90 11.49 -40.23
C MET A 579 -8.53 12.81 -40.91
N THR A 580 -7.26 13.24 -40.80
CA THR A 580 -6.76 14.43 -41.51
C THR A 580 -6.85 14.27 -43.04
N VAL A 581 -6.72 13.03 -43.53
CA VAL A 581 -6.83 12.72 -44.96
C VAL A 581 -8.30 12.74 -45.40
N SER A 582 -9.23 12.12 -44.67
CA SER A 582 -10.66 12.05 -45.06
C SER A 582 -11.36 13.41 -45.09
N ILE A 583 -11.19 14.24 -44.06
CA ILE A 583 -11.95 15.51 -43.91
C ILE A 583 -11.60 16.51 -45.03
N LEU A 584 -10.33 16.60 -45.41
CA LEU A 584 -9.90 17.49 -46.49
C LEU A 584 -10.28 16.97 -47.89
N ASP A 585 -10.56 15.68 -48.02
CA ASP A 585 -11.01 15.08 -49.30
C ASP A 585 -12.51 15.28 -49.53
N GLU A 586 -13.30 15.47 -48.48
CA GLU A 586 -14.75 15.70 -48.54
C GLU A 586 -15.12 17.16 -48.86
N ILE A 587 -14.18 18.11 -48.75
CA ILE A 587 -14.45 19.54 -48.98
C ILE A 587 -14.44 19.85 -50.49
N PRO A 588 -15.57 20.32 -51.07
CA PRO A 588 -15.63 20.69 -52.48
C PRO A 588 -14.61 21.79 -52.83
N GLY A 589 -13.74 21.52 -53.81
CA GLY A 589 -12.73 22.48 -54.28
C GLY A 589 -11.33 22.33 -53.65
N VAL A 590 -11.15 21.40 -52.69
CA VAL A 590 -9.84 21.03 -52.13
C VAL A 590 -9.31 19.77 -52.83
N GLY A 591 -8.58 19.95 -53.93
CA GLY A 591 -7.91 18.85 -54.62
C GLY A 591 -6.60 18.40 -53.94
N PRO A 592 -6.01 17.26 -54.38
CA PRO A 592 -4.84 16.64 -53.74
C PRO A 592 -3.60 17.55 -53.68
N LYS A 593 -3.46 18.49 -54.62
CA LYS A 593 -2.37 19.49 -54.62
C LYS A 593 -2.55 20.53 -53.52
N ARG A 594 -3.74 21.12 -53.40
CA ARG A 594 -4.07 22.11 -52.36
C ARG A 594 -4.01 21.51 -50.96
N LYS A 595 -4.45 20.26 -50.80
CA LYS A 595 -4.34 19.50 -49.55
C LYS A 595 -2.89 19.39 -49.06
N LYS A 596 -1.95 19.02 -49.94
CA LYS A 596 -0.53 18.97 -49.60
C LYS A 596 0.01 20.34 -49.18
N ASP A 597 -0.40 21.39 -49.87
CA ASP A 597 0.04 22.76 -49.55
C ASP A 597 -0.51 23.25 -48.20
N ILE A 598 -1.78 22.97 -47.89
CA ILE A 598 -2.40 23.27 -46.58
C ILE A 598 -1.69 22.52 -45.46
N MET A 599 -1.46 21.22 -45.62
CA MET A 599 -0.77 20.41 -44.61
C MET A 599 0.69 20.80 -44.42
N ARG A 600 1.37 21.23 -45.50
CA ARG A 600 2.75 21.71 -45.44
C ARG A 600 2.85 23.06 -44.72
N TYR A 601 1.89 23.95 -44.91
CA TYR A 601 1.86 25.26 -44.28
C TYR A 601 1.59 25.17 -42.77
N PHE A 602 0.58 24.39 -42.35
CA PHE A 602 0.22 24.29 -40.92
C PHE A 602 1.01 23.21 -40.16
N GLY A 603 1.61 22.24 -40.85
CA GLY A 603 2.43 21.17 -40.30
C GLY A 603 1.68 20.10 -39.48
N SER A 604 0.53 20.44 -38.88
CA SER A 604 -0.33 19.50 -38.15
C SER A 604 -1.80 19.90 -38.23
N PHE A 605 -2.70 18.93 -38.19
CA PHE A 605 -4.15 19.18 -38.21
C PHE A 605 -4.62 19.99 -37.00
N LYS A 606 -4.00 19.79 -35.83
CA LYS A 606 -4.29 20.57 -34.61
C LYS A 606 -4.03 22.07 -34.82
N ARG A 607 -2.99 22.43 -35.58
CA ARG A 607 -2.70 23.83 -35.93
C ARG A 607 -3.68 24.38 -36.97
N LEU A 608 -4.06 23.57 -37.96
CA LEU A 608 -5.10 23.93 -38.92
C LEU A 608 -6.46 24.18 -38.22
N LYS A 609 -6.81 23.36 -37.22
CA LYS A 609 -8.05 23.51 -36.44
C LYS A 609 -8.10 24.81 -35.61
N ALA A 610 -6.93 25.29 -35.18
CA ALA A 610 -6.80 26.53 -34.40
C ALA A 610 -6.60 27.78 -35.28
N ALA A 611 -6.47 27.59 -36.60
CA ALA A 611 -6.20 28.68 -37.53
C ALA A 611 -7.47 29.50 -37.82
N SER A 612 -7.30 30.81 -38.02
CA SER A 612 -8.39 31.68 -38.46
C SER A 612 -8.61 31.57 -39.98
N VAL A 613 -9.77 32.01 -40.46
CA VAL A 613 -10.06 32.11 -41.91
C VAL A 613 -8.97 32.89 -42.65
N ASN A 614 -8.45 33.96 -42.04
CA ASN A 614 -7.38 34.78 -42.61
C ASN A 614 -6.07 34.02 -42.73
N ASP A 615 -5.74 33.15 -41.78
CA ASP A 615 -4.53 32.32 -41.83
C ASP A 615 -4.62 31.24 -42.92
N ILE A 616 -5.81 30.67 -43.12
CA ILE A 616 -6.06 29.67 -44.16
C ILE A 616 -6.02 30.33 -45.56
N ALA A 617 -6.51 31.56 -45.69
CA ALA A 617 -6.49 32.32 -46.94
C ALA A 617 -5.09 32.80 -47.38
N GLN A 618 -4.09 32.78 -46.50
CA GLN A 618 -2.70 33.11 -46.86
C GLN A 618 -2.02 32.02 -47.71
N ILE A 619 -2.64 30.85 -47.84
CA ILE A 619 -2.08 29.74 -48.63
C ILE A 619 -2.27 30.04 -50.11
N LYS A 620 -1.16 29.96 -50.85
CA LYS A 620 -1.13 30.19 -52.30
C LYS A 620 -2.11 29.27 -53.03
N GLY A 621 -3.15 29.84 -53.62
CA GLY A 621 -4.17 29.11 -54.37
C GLY A 621 -5.43 28.72 -53.59
N VAL A 622 -5.58 29.20 -52.35
CA VAL A 622 -6.82 29.16 -51.56
C VAL A 622 -7.47 30.54 -51.61
N SER A 623 -8.69 30.64 -52.14
CA SER A 623 -9.47 31.89 -52.11
C SER A 623 -10.11 32.10 -50.74
N VAL A 624 -10.49 33.33 -50.40
CA VAL A 624 -11.16 33.65 -49.14
C VAL A 624 -12.44 32.81 -48.95
N ASN A 625 -13.25 32.64 -50.01
CA ASN A 625 -14.44 31.77 -49.97
C ASN A 625 -14.11 30.30 -49.68
N LEU A 626 -13.00 29.78 -50.21
CA LEU A 626 -12.58 28.41 -49.95
C LEU A 626 -12.04 28.26 -48.51
N ALA A 627 -11.33 29.27 -47.99
CA ALA A 627 -10.88 29.32 -46.61
C ALA A 627 -12.05 29.34 -45.61
N GLU A 628 -13.12 30.10 -45.91
CA GLU A 628 -14.36 30.10 -45.13
C GLU A 628 -15.06 28.74 -45.15
N THR A 629 -15.09 28.09 -46.31
CA THR A 629 -15.69 26.75 -46.46
C THR A 629 -14.91 25.71 -45.65
N ILE A 630 -13.58 25.73 -45.74
CA ILE A 630 -12.70 24.84 -44.94
C ILE A 630 -12.90 25.10 -43.44
N TYR A 631 -12.95 26.38 -43.02
CA TYR A 631 -13.15 26.72 -41.61
C TYR A 631 -14.52 26.26 -41.07
N LYS A 632 -15.59 26.44 -41.86
CA LYS A 632 -16.94 25.99 -41.50
C LYS A 632 -17.03 24.48 -41.33
N GLU A 633 -16.50 23.72 -42.28
CA GLU A 633 -16.52 22.25 -42.21
C GLU A 633 -15.69 21.72 -41.02
N LEU A 634 -14.54 22.34 -40.73
CA LEU A 634 -13.73 22.00 -39.56
C LEU A 634 -14.45 22.29 -38.23
N LYS A 635 -15.28 23.34 -38.18
CA LYS A 635 -16.07 23.69 -36.99
C LYS A 635 -17.30 22.80 -36.81
N ALA A 636 -18.05 22.54 -37.88
CA ALA A 636 -19.18 21.62 -37.86
C ALA A 636 -18.76 20.20 -37.41
N TRP A 637 -17.59 19.75 -37.85
CA TRP A 637 -17.01 18.49 -37.40
C TRP A 637 -16.58 18.48 -35.93
N GLU A 638 -16.05 19.60 -35.42
CA GLU A 638 -15.67 19.74 -34.00
C GLU A 638 -16.89 19.60 -33.09
N ASP A 639 -18.00 20.24 -33.46
CA ASP A 639 -19.26 20.17 -32.71
C ASP A 639 -19.83 18.74 -32.72
N THR A 640 -19.76 18.05 -33.87
CA THR A 640 -20.22 16.66 -34.02
C THR A 640 -19.35 15.69 -33.20
N SER A 641 -18.02 15.87 -33.22
CA SER A 641 -17.08 15.03 -32.46
C SER A 641 -17.23 15.22 -30.94
N MET A 642 -17.51 16.45 -30.48
CA MET A 642 -17.77 16.74 -29.07
C MET A 642 -19.08 16.14 -28.59
N ALA A 643 -20.12 16.09 -29.44
CA ALA A 643 -21.40 15.44 -29.13
C ALA A 643 -21.24 13.93 -28.92
N VAL A 644 -20.56 13.23 -29.85
CA VAL A 644 -20.29 11.78 -29.75
C VAL A 644 -19.44 11.45 -28.53
N HIS A 645 -18.45 12.29 -28.21
CA HIS A 645 -17.61 12.07 -27.02
C HIS A 645 -18.40 12.21 -25.70
N LYS A 646 -19.44 13.06 -25.70
CA LYS A 646 -20.33 13.30 -24.56
C LYS A 646 -21.33 12.17 -24.38
N GLU A 647 -21.85 11.60 -25.48
CA GLU A 647 -22.67 10.39 -25.46
C GLU A 647 -21.88 9.17 -24.95
N LEU A 648 -20.66 8.94 -25.46
CA LEU A 648 -19.79 7.84 -24.98
C LEU A 648 -19.36 7.99 -23.52
N GLN A 649 -19.26 9.22 -23.00
CA GLN A 649 -19.05 9.47 -21.57
C GLN A 649 -20.31 9.19 -20.75
N GLN A 650 -21.49 9.57 -21.23
CA GLN A 650 -22.77 9.25 -20.58
C GLN A 650 -23.07 7.75 -20.57
N GLU A 651 -22.71 7.01 -21.63
CA GLU A 651 -22.83 5.54 -21.69
C GLU A 651 -21.83 4.83 -20.75
N ARG A 652 -20.61 5.35 -20.61
CA ARG A 652 -19.65 4.83 -19.62
C ARG A 652 -20.11 5.11 -18.18
N GLU A 653 -20.70 6.27 -17.92
CA GLU A 653 -21.25 6.61 -16.60
C GLU A 653 -22.54 5.83 -16.26
N SER A 654 -23.33 5.44 -17.26
CA SER A 654 -24.51 4.58 -17.07
C SER A 654 -24.14 3.10 -16.89
N HIS A 655 -23.12 2.59 -17.57
CA HIS A 655 -22.59 1.24 -17.34
C HIS A 655 -21.89 1.09 -15.98
N VAL A 656 -21.19 2.11 -15.48
CA VAL A 656 -20.61 2.10 -14.13
C VAL A 656 -21.69 2.15 -13.02
N LYS A 657 -22.90 2.63 -13.33
CA LYS A 657 -24.05 2.59 -12.40
C LYS A 657 -24.87 1.29 -12.47
N GLY A 658 -24.73 0.52 -13.54
CA GLY A 658 -25.42 -0.77 -13.75
C GLY A 658 -24.68 -2.00 -13.24
N SER A 659 -23.39 -1.87 -12.90
CA SER A 659 -22.58 -2.91 -12.26
C SER A 659 -22.20 -2.54 -10.81
N LYS A 660 -23.09 -1.85 -10.11
CA LYS A 660 -22.98 -1.69 -8.66
C LYS A 660 -23.45 -2.93 -7.90
#